data_AF-A0A7C3PA43-F1
#
_entry.id   AF-A0A7C3PA43-F1
#
_cell.length_a   1.000
_cell.length_b   1.000
_cell.length_c   1.000
_cell.angle_alpha   90.00
_cell.angle_beta   90.00
_cell.angle_gamma   90.00
#
_symmetry.space_group_name_H-M   'P 1'
#
loop_
_entity.id
_entity.type
_entity.pdbx_description
1 polymer ?
#
loop_
_entity_poly.entity_id
_entity_poly.type
_entity_poly.pdbx_seq_one_letter_code
_entity_poly.pdbx_strand_id
1 'polypeptide(L)'
;MSVRPAASGSARPIEAPAPSASAAPAPVHRIEVHPSPRAGDPLGDSVRAAAAGFGFKPSRVRTARVYLISADLSPEQLEAIRSRLLTDPVLEESNLGARALQPGDVLVEVHPLPGVMDPAAQTVRETILEVLDLSRAEVSTGRRFDFTGITAEQADILARRLLANTVIEAIHRSPFHPERFPRAHLADQTLRRVDLTSLDDEALLKLSREGHLFLSLDEMRAIQAHYRRQGREPTDIELETLAQTWSEHCVHKTLKSTVVYRESSPMNSTASSLIDWRNRPGHTVNPDGSITIRNLLKSTVAAATHELIADGVDWTLSVFKDNSGVIRFDEQHAVCVKVETHNHPSAIEPYGGAATGVGGCIRDVIGTGLGAKPIANTDVFCVAFPDTWTAESARVSEDRAAGGSSASASSPRTLPPGCLHPRRVLTRVVDGVRDYGNRMGIPTVNGAVYFDDRYVGNPLVFCGCVGVMPVWAVKGEAKPGDRIIAVGGRTGRDGIHGATFSSAELEHTAADEFAHAVQIGNAITEKRMLDAILRARDCDQRQDSAPSARCLFHALTDCGAGGFSSAVGEMAAKLGATVHLDRAPLKYEGLRYDEIWISESQERMVLAVPPHNLPALQHICAEEGVEMADLGEFGRTNAQGEPELLLLFRGREVGRLSMPFLHDGIPMPTREAVWIPPSLVGSGGGPVGAPTSSSSPSSSHQSISSSSTVSSAVKSPSPIDIKYTLLRLLAHPNIASKRWIVRQYDHEVQGNTIIKPLVGPGGIGPGDAAVIQPVPGSKQGLAVACGLQVPVGDVASGGDPYLMALAAVDECVRNLVCVGADPERIAILDNFCWPSCQKPENLAALVRAAEGCYDAAKTYRTPFVSGKDSLNNQFRYRDEATGKEVLIEIPPTLLITGIGIVTDVSRCATMDLKPVVQSRLLLIGASGASRDRSLPAVSRHDRCLAACRNGPTAARLVARIIEEGWALAAHDCSEGGLLVAVAEMLIAAASDGEQPALGLTLDLRDLAGTNFSEESCVAAQRGLFDELPGAYLLQVPDQHADRVVRLVAETGRSACEATAIGTVIESSALELRGVQDSVKVPITDLRAAFLGTLDW
;
A
#
# COMPACT_ATOMS: atom_id res chain seq x y z
N MET A 1 -23.81 46.78 18.25
CA MET A 1 -23.15 48.02 17.79
C MET A 1 -23.46 48.23 16.32
N SER A 2 -23.79 49.45 15.93
CA SER A 2 -24.36 49.89 14.65
C SER A 2 -23.59 49.42 13.40
N VAL A 3 -24.28 48.69 12.51
CA VAL A 3 -23.81 48.29 11.16
C VAL A 3 -23.88 49.49 10.21
N ARG A 4 -22.77 49.80 9.52
CA ARG A 4 -22.75 50.70 8.35
C ARG A 4 -22.84 49.86 7.06
N PRO A 5 -23.56 50.29 6.02
CA PRO A 5 -23.63 49.57 4.75
C PRO A 5 -22.39 49.88 3.89
N ALA A 6 -21.76 48.85 3.33
CA ALA A 6 -20.66 48.99 2.39
C ALA A 6 -21.20 49.37 0.99
N ALA A 7 -20.59 50.38 0.39
CA ALA A 7 -20.91 50.90 -0.93
C ALA A 7 -20.45 49.94 -2.04
N SER A 8 -21.27 49.84 -3.09
CA SER A 8 -21.01 49.15 -4.35
C SER A 8 -19.80 49.75 -5.08
N GLY A 9 -18.69 49.02 -5.14
CA GLY A 9 -17.52 49.33 -5.98
C GLY A 9 -17.35 48.27 -7.07
N SER A 10 -17.38 48.69 -8.33
CA SER A 10 -17.12 47.86 -9.51
C SER A 10 -15.74 47.21 -9.43
N ALA A 11 -15.68 45.88 -9.60
CA ALA A 11 -14.44 45.12 -9.71
C ALA A 11 -13.60 45.63 -10.88
N ARG A 12 -12.43 46.20 -10.59
CA ARG A 12 -11.35 46.40 -11.57
C ARG A 12 -10.48 45.13 -11.61
N PRO A 13 -9.88 44.79 -12.76
CA PRO A 13 -8.91 43.70 -12.85
C PRO A 13 -7.75 43.98 -11.90
N ILE A 14 -7.34 42.99 -11.12
CA ILE A 14 -6.11 43.04 -10.35
C ILE A 14 -4.97 42.89 -11.36
N GLU A 15 -4.41 44.01 -11.82
CA GLU A 15 -3.11 44.00 -12.48
C GLU A 15 -2.07 43.53 -11.45
N ALA A 16 -1.27 42.53 -11.82
CA ALA A 16 -0.13 42.08 -11.03
C ALA A 16 0.80 43.27 -10.74
N PRO A 17 1.26 43.47 -9.50
CA PRO A 17 2.17 44.55 -9.19
C PRO A 17 3.47 44.35 -9.99
N ALA A 18 3.91 45.41 -10.68
CA ALA A 18 5.23 45.44 -11.32
C ALA A 18 6.33 45.14 -10.27
N PRO A 19 7.39 44.39 -10.61
CA PRO A 19 8.42 44.00 -9.66
C PRO A 19 9.12 45.25 -9.11
N SER A 20 8.89 45.56 -7.83
CA SER A 20 9.55 46.66 -7.15
C SER A 20 11.04 46.38 -7.05
N ALA A 21 11.85 47.39 -7.42
CA ALA A 21 13.30 47.35 -7.36
C ALA A 21 13.84 46.98 -5.96
N SER A 22 14.74 45.99 -5.93
CA SER A 22 15.91 45.90 -5.05
C SER A 22 15.72 46.34 -3.58
N ALA A 23 14.90 45.62 -2.81
CA ALA A 23 15.05 45.59 -1.35
C ALA A 23 16.29 44.76 -0.99
N ALA A 24 17.11 45.24 -0.05
CA ALA A 24 18.19 44.43 0.51
C ALA A 24 17.58 43.14 1.10
N PRO A 25 18.19 41.97 0.89
CA PRO A 25 17.63 40.73 1.37
C PRO A 25 17.70 40.68 2.90
N ALA A 26 16.58 40.30 3.51
CA ALA A 26 16.43 40.19 4.94
C ALA A 26 17.45 39.22 5.56
N PRO A 27 17.99 39.52 6.76
CA PRO A 27 18.92 38.65 7.44
C PRO A 27 18.29 37.29 7.78
N VAL A 28 19.11 36.23 7.80
CA VAL A 28 18.69 34.90 8.26
C VAL A 28 18.96 34.78 9.76
N HIS A 29 17.92 34.60 10.55
CA HIS A 29 17.98 34.33 11.98
C HIS A 29 17.96 32.83 12.24
N ARG A 30 18.73 32.37 13.23
CA ARG A 30 18.78 30.95 13.64
C ARG A 30 18.25 30.79 15.06
N ILE A 31 17.34 29.85 15.26
CA ILE A 31 16.82 29.45 16.56
C ILE A 31 16.97 27.94 16.71
N GLU A 32 17.55 27.49 17.81
CA GLU A 32 17.60 26.06 18.16
C GLU A 32 16.66 25.76 19.31
N VAL A 33 15.88 24.68 19.19
CA VAL A 33 14.96 24.18 20.22
C VAL A 33 15.38 22.77 20.62
N HIS A 34 15.65 22.58 21.90
CA HIS A 34 16.22 21.38 22.50
C HIS A 34 15.20 20.78 23.50
N PRO A 35 15.12 19.44 23.64
CA PRO A 35 14.42 18.84 24.76
C PRO A 35 15.03 19.33 26.09
N SER A 36 14.17 19.65 27.04
CA SER A 36 14.59 20.04 28.39
C SER A 36 15.25 18.86 29.09
N PRO A 37 16.33 19.07 29.87
CA PRO A 37 16.96 18.01 30.66
C PRO A 37 16.00 17.25 31.59
N ARG A 38 14.86 17.87 31.96
CA ARG A 38 13.81 17.26 32.79
C ARG A 38 12.88 16.32 32.03
N ALA A 39 12.67 16.57 30.73
CA ALA A 39 11.78 15.80 29.88
C ALA A 39 12.48 14.57 29.25
N GLY A 40 13.81 14.54 29.30
CA GLY A 40 14.62 13.54 28.58
C GLY A 40 14.72 13.88 27.09
N ASP A 41 15.39 13.01 26.33
CA ASP A 41 15.53 13.15 24.88
C ASP A 41 15.16 11.83 24.19
N PRO A 42 13.85 11.54 24.02
CA PRO A 42 13.39 10.28 23.44
C PRO A 42 13.91 10.05 22.03
N LEU A 43 14.04 11.12 21.22
CA LEU A 43 14.60 11.02 19.88
C LEU A 43 16.09 10.66 19.92
N GLY A 44 16.85 11.29 20.83
CA GLY A 44 18.24 10.94 21.08
C GLY A 44 18.41 9.49 21.55
N ASP A 45 17.54 9.03 22.45
CA ASP A 45 17.55 7.64 22.92
C ASP A 45 17.21 6.64 21.80
N SER A 46 16.24 6.97 20.94
CA SER A 46 15.88 6.18 19.76
C SER A 46 17.03 6.09 18.75
N VAL A 47 17.66 7.23 18.41
CA VAL A 47 18.84 7.26 17.54
C VAL A 47 20.00 6.45 18.14
N ARG A 48 20.21 6.54 19.46
CA ARG A 48 21.22 5.75 20.16
C ARG A 48 20.94 4.25 20.04
N ALA A 49 19.69 3.84 20.22
CA ALA A 49 19.29 2.43 20.08
C ALA A 49 19.47 1.94 18.64
N ALA A 50 19.04 2.71 17.65
CA ALA A 50 19.19 2.39 16.24
C ALA A 50 20.65 2.32 15.79
N ALA A 51 21.53 3.16 16.35
CA ALA A 51 22.96 3.13 16.07
C ALA A 51 23.62 1.77 16.41
N ALA A 52 23.07 1.05 17.41
CA ALA A 52 23.57 -0.28 17.77
C ALA A 52 23.42 -1.30 16.63
N GLY A 53 22.40 -1.15 15.77
CA GLY A 53 22.22 -1.99 14.57
C GLY A 53 23.33 -1.81 13.52
N PHE A 54 24.09 -0.71 13.59
CA PHE A 54 25.26 -0.46 12.75
C PHE A 54 26.58 -0.84 13.44
N GLY A 55 26.52 -1.45 14.63
CA GLY A 55 27.69 -1.78 15.44
C GLY A 55 28.28 -0.59 16.20
N PHE A 56 27.62 0.58 16.17
CA PHE A 56 28.08 1.78 16.88
C PHE A 56 27.36 1.94 18.21
N LYS A 57 28.06 2.38 19.25
CA LYS A 57 27.52 2.52 20.60
C LYS A 57 27.79 3.91 21.16
N PRO A 58 27.12 4.96 20.61
CA PRO A 58 27.20 6.27 21.23
C PRO A 58 26.72 6.17 22.67
N SER A 59 27.50 6.73 23.60
CA SER A 59 27.14 6.77 25.02
C SER A 59 25.93 7.67 25.27
N ARG A 60 25.79 8.71 24.44
CA ARG A 60 24.69 9.67 24.45
C ARG A 60 24.51 10.28 23.06
N VAL A 61 23.27 10.62 22.73
CA VAL A 61 22.90 11.46 21.58
C VAL A 61 22.00 12.56 22.12
N ARG A 62 22.28 13.82 21.78
CA ARG A 62 21.41 14.96 22.06
C ARG A 62 20.84 15.50 20.77
N THR A 63 19.57 15.88 20.79
CA THR A 63 18.86 16.35 19.61
C THR A 63 18.39 17.80 19.76
N ALA A 64 18.29 18.51 18.63
CA ALA A 64 17.64 19.81 18.57
C ALA A 64 16.96 20.03 17.23
N ARG A 65 15.85 20.74 17.24
CA ARG A 65 15.24 21.33 16.04
C ARG A 65 15.89 22.67 15.76
N VAL A 66 16.20 22.92 14.50
CA VAL A 66 16.80 24.16 14.01
C VAL A 66 15.77 24.87 13.16
N TYR A 67 15.56 26.16 13.40
CA TYR A 67 14.72 27.03 12.58
C TYR A 67 15.58 28.15 12.02
N LEU A 68 15.60 28.27 10.69
CA LEU A 68 16.20 29.37 9.95
C LEU A 68 15.07 30.25 9.44
N ILE A 69 15.11 31.55 9.74
CA ILE A 69 14.03 32.50 9.44
C ILE A 69 14.63 33.73 8.77
N SER A 70 14.25 34.01 7.52
CA SER A 70 14.61 35.23 6.81
C SER A 70 13.41 36.18 6.77
N ALA A 71 13.47 37.23 7.57
CA ALA A 71 12.47 38.29 7.66
C ALA A 71 13.09 39.51 8.36
N ASP A 72 12.53 40.70 8.12
CA ASP A 72 12.94 41.92 8.82
C ASP A 72 12.32 41.92 10.23
N LEU A 73 13.05 41.36 11.20
CA LEU A 73 12.58 41.15 12.57
C LEU A 73 13.29 42.08 13.56
N SER A 74 12.51 42.77 14.41
CA SER A 74 13.05 43.42 15.62
C SER A 74 13.51 42.38 16.66
N PRO A 75 14.43 42.73 17.58
CA PRO A 75 14.82 41.85 18.67
C PRO A 75 13.63 41.32 19.49
N GLU A 76 12.62 42.16 19.72
CA GLU A 76 11.40 41.80 20.46
C GLU A 76 10.55 40.78 19.70
N GLN A 77 10.40 40.94 18.38
CA GLN A 77 9.70 39.98 17.52
C GLN A 77 10.44 38.65 17.46
N LEU A 78 11.76 38.68 17.33
CA LEU A 78 12.59 37.47 17.30
C LEU A 78 12.48 36.69 18.62
N GLU A 79 12.48 37.39 19.76
CA GLU A 79 12.28 36.79 21.07
C GLU A 79 10.87 36.23 21.26
N ALA A 80 9.84 36.90 20.72
CA ALA A 80 8.48 36.39 20.72
C ALA A 80 8.34 35.10 19.90
N ILE A 81 8.95 35.05 18.70
CA ILE A 81 8.99 33.83 17.88
C ILE A 81 9.66 32.70 18.67
N ARG A 82 10.83 32.96 19.26
CA ARG A 82 11.57 31.96 20.03
C ARG A 82 10.73 31.42 21.20
N SER A 83 10.26 32.31 22.08
CA SER A 83 9.71 31.94 23.39
C SER A 83 8.24 31.56 23.38
N ARG A 84 7.45 32.06 22.42
CA ARG A 84 5.99 31.85 22.39
C ARG A 84 5.51 30.97 21.25
N LEU A 85 6.25 30.94 20.13
CA LEU A 85 5.85 30.16 18.95
C LEU A 85 6.61 28.83 18.86
N LEU A 86 7.94 28.85 19.01
CA LEU A 86 8.77 27.69 18.69
C LEU A 86 9.15 26.80 19.88
N THR A 87 9.00 27.29 21.11
CA THR A 87 9.45 26.58 22.31
C THR A 87 8.26 26.20 23.18
N ASP A 88 8.10 24.92 23.49
CA ASP A 88 7.25 24.48 24.60
C ASP A 88 7.99 24.73 25.92
N PRO A 89 7.55 25.67 26.78
CA PRO A 89 8.28 26.01 28.01
C PRO A 89 8.25 24.91 29.08
N VAL A 90 7.41 23.87 28.92
CA VAL A 90 7.34 22.73 29.83
C VAL A 90 8.35 21.67 29.46
N LEU A 91 8.44 21.35 28.16
CA LEU A 91 9.21 20.22 27.66
C LEU A 91 10.54 20.61 27.00
N GLU A 92 10.75 21.89 26.68
CA GLU A 92 11.82 22.32 25.79
C GLU A 92 12.56 23.57 26.30
N GLU A 93 13.79 23.74 25.84
CA GLU A 93 14.59 24.95 25.98
C GLU A 93 15.05 25.44 24.60
N SER A 94 15.23 26.74 24.40
CA SER A 94 15.68 27.26 23.10
C SER A 94 16.75 28.33 23.22
N ASN A 95 17.54 28.48 22.15
CA ASN A 95 18.64 29.42 22.06
C ASN A 95 18.57 30.22 20.75
N LEU A 96 18.98 31.49 20.80
CA LEU A 96 19.30 32.25 19.60
C LEU A 96 20.71 31.86 19.13
N GLY A 97 20.84 31.51 17.85
CA GLY A 97 22.08 30.99 17.29
C GLY A 97 22.37 29.54 17.66
N ALA A 98 23.55 29.06 17.29
CA ALA A 98 23.94 27.67 17.51
C ALA A 98 24.55 27.45 18.91
N ARG A 99 24.09 26.42 19.62
CA ARG A 99 24.68 26.02 20.91
C ARG A 99 26.10 25.47 20.71
N ALA A 100 27.03 25.86 21.58
CA ALA A 100 28.40 25.34 21.56
C ALA A 100 28.44 23.83 21.88
N LEU A 101 29.23 23.08 21.11
CA LEU A 101 29.50 21.66 21.33
C LEU A 101 30.30 21.43 22.61
N GLN A 102 30.03 20.32 23.31
CA GLN A 102 30.87 19.92 24.44
C GLN A 102 32.19 19.29 23.92
N PRO A 103 33.28 19.38 24.68
CA PRO A 103 34.54 18.73 24.31
C PRO A 103 34.35 17.22 24.11
N GLY A 104 34.72 16.72 22.94
CA GLY A 104 34.60 15.29 22.58
C GLY A 104 33.27 14.88 21.94
N ASP A 105 32.30 15.79 21.82
CA ASP A 105 31.07 15.56 21.05
C ASP A 105 31.32 15.79 19.54
N VAL A 106 30.61 15.05 18.70
CA VAL A 106 30.59 15.19 17.25
C VAL A 106 29.20 15.65 16.79
N LEU A 107 29.15 16.70 15.97
CA LEU A 107 27.90 17.25 15.45
C LEU A 107 27.58 16.74 14.05
N VAL A 108 26.30 16.44 13.86
CA VAL A 108 25.67 16.25 12.57
C VAL A 108 24.41 17.13 12.53
N GLU A 109 24.29 17.93 11.48
CA GLU A 109 23.06 18.65 11.14
C GLU A 109 22.49 18.15 9.82
N VAL A 110 21.17 18.08 9.74
CA VAL A 110 20.42 17.64 8.57
C VAL A 110 19.39 18.70 8.22
N HIS A 111 19.42 19.22 6.99
CA HIS A 111 18.53 20.28 6.50
C HIS A 111 17.95 19.91 5.13
N PRO A 112 16.69 20.27 4.81
CA PRO A 112 16.13 20.06 3.48
C PRO A 112 16.95 20.76 2.38
N LEU A 113 17.06 20.12 1.21
CA LEU A 113 17.62 20.73 0.02
C LEU A 113 16.69 21.82 -0.54
N PRO A 114 17.20 22.79 -1.31
CA PRO A 114 16.39 23.85 -1.89
C PRO A 114 15.25 23.31 -2.76
N GLY A 115 14.02 23.75 -2.50
CA GLY A 115 12.82 23.35 -3.26
C GLY A 115 12.07 22.14 -2.69
N VAL A 116 12.64 21.42 -1.71
CA VAL A 116 11.95 20.34 -1.00
C VAL A 116 10.84 20.90 -0.12
N MET A 117 9.70 20.19 -0.07
CA MET A 117 8.58 20.56 0.81
C MET A 117 8.97 20.40 2.28
N ASP A 118 8.82 21.48 3.06
CA ASP A 118 9.01 21.50 4.52
C ASP A 118 7.71 21.98 5.18
N PRO A 119 6.80 21.05 5.57
CA PRO A 119 5.51 21.41 6.15
C PRO A 119 5.63 22.17 7.48
N ALA A 120 6.68 21.89 8.27
CA ALA A 120 6.93 22.59 9.51
C ALA A 120 7.36 24.04 9.26
N ALA A 121 8.26 24.26 8.30
CA ALA A 121 8.63 25.61 7.87
C ALA A 121 7.42 26.38 7.30
N GLN A 122 6.56 25.75 6.52
CA GLN A 122 5.35 26.38 6.00
C GLN A 122 4.43 26.86 7.14
N THR A 123 4.15 25.99 8.11
CA THR A 123 3.30 26.31 9.27
C THR A 123 3.89 27.46 10.09
N VAL A 124 5.20 27.41 10.37
CA VAL A 124 5.92 28.47 11.09
C VAL A 124 5.87 29.78 10.31
N ARG A 125 6.10 29.75 8.99
CA ARG A 125 6.03 30.92 8.11
C ARG A 125 4.65 31.56 8.15
N GLU A 126 3.59 30.79 7.95
CA GLU A 126 2.21 31.29 7.97
C GLU A 126 1.86 31.90 9.32
N THR A 127 2.23 31.24 10.41
CA THR A 127 1.99 31.76 11.77
C THR A 127 2.77 33.05 12.04
N ILE A 128 4.02 33.15 11.58
CA ILE A 128 4.82 34.38 11.71
C ILE A 128 4.18 35.54 10.95
N LEU A 129 3.73 35.30 9.72
CA LEU A 129 3.09 36.33 8.89
C LEU A 129 1.81 36.85 9.54
N GLU A 130 0.98 35.95 10.06
CA GLU A 130 -0.31 36.30 10.68
C GLU A 130 -0.14 36.97 12.05
N VAL A 131 0.65 36.38 12.95
CA VAL A 131 0.78 36.85 14.34
C VAL A 131 1.57 38.16 14.43
N LEU A 132 2.53 38.37 13.54
CA LEU A 132 3.40 39.55 13.56
C LEU A 132 3.04 40.61 12.50
N ASP A 133 1.97 40.38 11.72
CA ASP A 133 1.52 41.26 10.62
C ASP A 133 2.66 41.62 9.64
N LEU A 134 3.43 40.59 9.25
CA LEU A 134 4.55 40.74 8.33
C LEU A 134 4.11 40.46 6.90
N SER A 135 4.65 41.21 5.94
CA SER A 135 4.34 41.00 4.52
C SER A 135 5.14 39.86 3.88
N ARG A 136 6.28 39.48 4.46
CA ARG A 136 7.17 38.45 3.90
C ARG A 136 8.02 37.79 4.98
N ALA A 137 8.13 36.47 4.89
CA ALA A 137 9.05 35.63 5.66
C ALA A 137 9.38 34.39 4.83
N GLU A 138 10.62 33.93 4.92
CA GLU A 138 11.07 32.62 4.42
C GLU A 138 11.55 31.81 5.63
N VAL A 139 11.20 30.52 5.68
CA VAL A 139 11.55 29.64 6.79
C VAL A 139 12.10 28.33 6.23
N SER A 140 13.07 27.75 6.91
CA SER A 140 13.59 26.40 6.67
C SER A 140 13.87 25.75 8.02
N THR A 141 13.55 24.47 8.17
CA THR A 141 13.85 23.70 9.39
C THR A 141 15.06 22.79 9.20
N GLY A 142 15.61 22.33 10.32
CA GLY A 142 16.68 21.34 10.33
C GLY A 142 16.70 20.56 11.63
N ARG A 143 17.49 19.49 11.66
CA ARG A 143 17.68 18.61 12.82
C ARG A 143 19.14 18.53 13.15
N ARG A 144 19.48 18.72 14.42
CA ARG A 144 20.84 18.62 14.95
C ARG A 144 20.96 17.41 15.87
N PHE A 145 22.07 16.70 15.74
CA PHE A 145 22.45 15.55 16.53
C PHE A 145 23.88 15.74 17.04
N ASP A 146 24.02 15.81 18.36
CA ASP A 146 25.32 15.86 19.04
C ASP A 146 25.61 14.48 19.65
N PHE A 147 26.59 13.78 19.09
CA PHE A 147 26.97 12.42 19.48
C PHE A 147 28.14 12.42 20.47
N THR A 148 28.04 11.66 21.56
CA THR A 148 29.13 11.44 22.51
C THR A 148 29.66 10.01 22.43
N GLY A 149 30.97 9.83 22.26
CA GLY A 149 31.64 8.53 22.35
C GLY A 149 31.75 7.75 21.03
N ILE A 150 31.59 8.41 19.88
CA ILE A 150 31.88 7.89 18.55
C ILE A 150 32.74 8.87 17.75
N THR A 151 33.38 8.41 16.67
CA THR A 151 34.21 9.26 15.80
C THR A 151 33.38 10.05 14.80
N ALA A 152 34.02 11.04 14.13
CA ALA A 152 33.38 11.80 13.06
C ALA A 152 32.98 10.92 11.87
N GLU A 153 33.80 9.92 11.53
CA GLU A 153 33.51 8.95 10.47
C GLU A 153 32.29 8.09 10.83
N GLN A 154 32.20 7.60 12.07
CA GLN A 154 31.05 6.84 12.54
C GLN A 154 29.77 7.68 12.53
N ALA A 155 29.85 8.95 12.96
CA ALA A 155 28.73 9.88 12.92
C ALA A 155 28.29 10.18 11.47
N ASP A 156 29.21 10.30 10.51
CA ASP A 156 28.88 10.50 9.08
C ASP A 156 28.17 9.28 8.49
N ILE A 157 28.59 8.06 8.87
CA ILE A 157 27.89 6.82 8.48
C ILE A 157 26.46 6.84 9.06
N LEU A 158 26.29 7.12 10.35
CA LEU A 158 24.96 7.26 10.96
C LEU A 158 24.14 8.36 10.29
N ALA A 159 24.76 9.49 9.95
CA ALA A 159 24.10 10.58 9.26
C ALA A 159 23.49 10.10 7.94
N ARG A 160 24.27 9.45 7.08
CA ARG A 160 23.83 8.98 5.75
C ARG A 160 22.91 7.75 5.81
N ARG A 161 23.18 6.83 6.74
CA ARG A 161 22.50 5.52 6.81
C ARG A 161 21.30 5.50 7.75
N LEU A 162 21.15 6.49 8.63
CA LEU A 162 20.08 6.53 9.64
C LEU A 162 19.37 7.88 9.75
N LEU A 163 20.10 9.01 9.83
CA LEU A 163 19.50 10.29 10.23
C LEU A 163 18.92 11.11 9.06
N ALA A 164 19.65 11.13 7.95
CA ALA A 164 19.34 11.91 6.78
C ALA A 164 18.89 11.01 5.65
N ASN A 165 17.97 11.55 4.86
CA ASN A 165 17.84 11.11 3.49
C ASN A 165 18.61 12.05 2.56
N THR A 166 19.76 11.61 2.07
CA THR A 166 20.64 12.42 1.21
C THR A 166 20.05 12.79 -0.15
N VAL A 167 18.93 12.16 -0.53
CA VAL A 167 18.16 12.50 -1.74
C VAL A 167 17.49 13.88 -1.62
N ILE A 168 16.99 14.23 -0.44
CA ILE A 168 16.25 15.50 -0.20
C ILE A 168 16.83 16.34 0.95
N GLU A 169 17.84 15.86 1.66
CA GLU A 169 18.45 16.55 2.79
C GLU A 169 19.98 16.66 2.64
N ALA A 170 20.51 17.82 2.97
CA ALA A 170 21.94 18.07 3.11
C ALA A 170 22.42 17.72 4.52
N ILE A 171 23.59 17.08 4.60
CA ILE A 171 24.28 16.79 5.85
C ILE A 171 25.38 17.82 6.08
N HIS A 172 25.37 18.46 7.24
CA HIS A 172 26.36 19.44 7.67
C HIS A 172 27.10 18.93 8.91
N ARG A 173 28.42 19.16 8.95
CA ARG A 173 29.30 18.77 10.08
C ARG A 173 29.60 19.94 11.02
N SER A 174 28.99 21.09 10.76
CA SER A 174 29.03 22.30 11.57
C SER A 174 27.65 22.96 11.50
N PRO A 175 27.32 23.87 12.44
CA PRO A 175 26.05 24.55 12.42
C PRO A 175 25.79 25.26 11.09
N PHE A 176 24.72 24.87 10.38
CA PHE A 176 24.37 25.47 9.10
C PHE A 176 23.65 26.81 9.31
N HIS A 177 24.22 27.89 8.78
CA HIS A 177 23.65 29.23 8.85
C HIS A 177 23.97 29.98 7.55
N PRO A 178 23.09 29.89 6.53
CA PRO A 178 23.32 30.55 5.26
C PRO A 178 23.09 32.06 5.38
N GLU A 179 23.83 32.86 4.61
CA GLU A 179 23.60 34.32 4.54
C GLU A 179 22.24 34.65 3.90
N ARG A 180 21.79 33.82 2.95
CA ARG A 180 20.50 33.90 2.25
C ARG A 180 20.04 32.50 1.89
N PHE A 181 18.73 32.28 1.78
CA PHE A 181 18.24 31.02 1.28
C PHE A 181 18.67 30.78 -0.17
N PRO A 182 19.09 29.55 -0.52
CA PRO A 182 19.41 29.20 -1.90
C PRO A 182 18.16 29.37 -2.78
N ARG A 183 18.31 29.99 -3.95
CA ARG A 183 17.24 30.12 -4.94
C ARG A 183 17.46 29.14 -6.08
N ALA A 184 16.37 28.60 -6.62
CA ALA A 184 16.41 27.82 -7.84
C ALA A 184 16.85 28.69 -9.04
N HIS A 185 17.60 28.10 -9.97
CA HIS A 185 17.91 28.73 -11.24
C HIS A 185 16.66 28.80 -12.13
N LEU A 186 16.44 29.95 -12.79
CA LEU A 186 15.40 30.12 -13.80
C LEU A 186 15.68 29.16 -14.96
N ALA A 187 14.72 28.29 -15.30
CA ALA A 187 14.85 27.42 -16.46
C ALA A 187 14.72 28.21 -17.77
N ASP A 188 15.31 27.66 -18.82
CA ASP A 188 15.08 28.09 -20.19
C ASP A 188 13.63 27.80 -20.61
N GLN A 189 12.86 28.86 -20.86
CA GLN A 189 11.44 28.79 -21.24
C GLN A 189 11.23 28.90 -22.77
N THR A 190 12.26 28.67 -23.58
CA THR A 190 12.12 28.65 -25.03
C THR A 190 11.29 27.46 -25.48
N LEU A 191 10.35 27.69 -26.41
CA LEU A 191 9.56 26.60 -27.01
C LEU A 191 10.48 25.68 -27.82
N ARG A 192 10.46 24.39 -27.49
CA ARG A 192 11.24 23.38 -28.19
C ARG A 192 10.36 22.57 -29.13
N ARG A 193 10.85 22.40 -30.36
CA ARG A 193 10.30 21.45 -31.33
C ARG A 193 11.27 20.29 -31.45
N VAL A 194 10.74 19.09 -31.51
CA VAL A 194 11.54 17.87 -31.56
C VAL A 194 11.51 17.32 -32.97
N ASP A 195 12.68 17.25 -33.62
CA ASP A 195 12.82 16.72 -34.97
C ASP A 195 12.56 15.21 -34.97
N LEU A 196 11.30 14.80 -35.13
CA LEU A 196 10.83 13.42 -35.05
C LEU A 196 10.57 12.83 -36.44
N THR A 197 10.00 13.61 -37.37
CA THR A 197 9.44 13.03 -38.61
C THR A 197 10.48 12.47 -39.57
N SER A 198 11.75 12.87 -39.46
CA SER A 198 12.86 12.40 -40.30
C SER A 198 13.71 11.30 -39.66
N LEU A 199 13.47 10.93 -38.39
CA LEU A 199 14.29 9.95 -37.68
C LEU A 199 14.07 8.51 -38.19
N ASP A 200 15.12 7.71 -38.15
CA ASP A 200 15.05 6.26 -38.32
C ASP A 200 14.77 5.55 -36.97
N ASP A 201 14.63 4.22 -37.00
CA ASP A 201 14.25 3.45 -35.82
C ASP A 201 15.29 3.54 -34.67
N GLU A 202 16.59 3.58 -35.00
CA GLU A 202 17.66 3.70 -34.02
C GLU A 202 17.63 5.08 -33.34
N ALA A 203 17.46 6.13 -34.13
CA ALA A 203 17.34 7.49 -33.61
C ALA A 203 16.05 7.72 -32.81
N LEU A 204 14.93 7.08 -33.18
CA LEU A 204 13.69 7.10 -32.39
C LEU A 204 13.88 6.50 -31.00
N LEU A 205 14.52 5.32 -30.92
CA LEU A 205 14.82 4.68 -29.64
C LEU A 205 15.80 5.50 -28.80
N LYS A 206 16.81 6.11 -29.45
CA LYS A 206 17.74 7.01 -28.79
C LYS A 206 17.01 8.22 -28.18
N LEU A 207 16.11 8.86 -28.93
CA LEU A 207 15.30 9.98 -28.45
C LEU A 207 14.43 9.57 -27.25
N SER A 208 13.77 8.41 -27.33
CA SER A 208 12.95 7.89 -26.22
C SER A 208 13.77 7.69 -24.94
N ARG A 209 14.99 7.15 -25.05
CA ARG A 209 15.89 6.92 -23.91
C ARG A 209 16.47 8.20 -23.34
N GLU A 210 17.02 9.08 -24.17
CA GLU A 210 17.66 10.34 -23.73
C GLU A 210 16.64 11.37 -23.22
N GLY A 211 15.39 11.31 -23.71
CA GLY A 211 14.29 12.13 -23.24
C GLY A 211 13.53 11.55 -22.05
N HIS A 212 13.94 10.39 -21.52
CA HIS A 212 13.24 9.70 -20.43
C HIS A 212 11.73 9.47 -20.70
N LEU A 213 11.38 9.19 -21.98
CA LEU A 213 9.99 8.97 -22.41
C LEU A 213 9.53 7.52 -22.17
N PHE A 214 10.47 6.57 -22.17
CA PHE A 214 10.23 5.12 -22.00
C PHE A 214 9.18 4.54 -22.98
N LEU A 215 9.06 5.15 -24.16
CA LEU A 215 8.22 4.68 -25.26
C LEU A 215 8.95 3.61 -26.09
N SER A 216 8.23 2.54 -26.42
CA SER A 216 8.66 1.48 -27.32
C SER A 216 8.79 1.95 -28.76
N LEU A 217 9.47 1.16 -29.60
CA LEU A 217 9.64 1.49 -31.02
C LEU A 217 8.29 1.64 -31.74
N ASP A 218 7.32 0.77 -31.45
CA ASP A 218 6.01 0.81 -32.12
C ASP A 218 5.21 2.05 -31.70
N GLU A 219 5.27 2.45 -30.43
CA GLU A 219 4.67 3.70 -29.94
C GLU A 219 5.34 4.91 -30.61
N MET A 220 6.68 4.94 -30.65
CA MET A 220 7.43 6.00 -31.33
C MET A 220 7.10 6.09 -32.83
N ARG A 221 6.93 4.95 -33.51
CA ARG A 221 6.49 4.90 -34.92
C ARG A 221 5.06 5.39 -35.09
N ALA A 222 4.15 5.05 -34.17
CA ALA A 222 2.76 5.53 -34.20
C ALA A 222 2.70 7.06 -34.07
N ILE A 223 3.47 7.61 -33.13
CA ILE A 223 3.63 9.06 -32.94
C ILE A 223 4.27 9.70 -34.17
N GLN A 224 5.37 9.16 -34.69
CA GLN A 224 6.03 9.66 -35.89
C GLN A 224 5.09 9.68 -37.09
N ALA A 225 4.33 8.60 -37.31
CA ALA A 225 3.36 8.51 -38.39
C ALA A 225 2.23 9.54 -38.23
N HIS A 226 1.79 9.80 -36.99
CA HIS A 226 0.81 10.85 -36.70
C HIS A 226 1.31 12.24 -37.09
N TYR A 227 2.52 12.62 -36.66
CA TYR A 227 3.10 13.93 -36.96
C TYR A 227 3.47 14.09 -38.44
N ARG A 228 3.92 13.01 -39.11
CA ARG A 228 4.09 12.99 -40.58
C ARG A 228 2.79 13.30 -41.31
N ARG A 229 1.66 12.73 -40.88
CA ARG A 229 0.33 13.02 -41.49
C ARG A 229 -0.11 14.46 -41.28
N GLN A 230 0.26 15.07 -40.15
CA GLN A 230 -0.05 16.48 -39.88
C GLN A 230 0.88 17.47 -40.61
N GLY A 231 2.02 17.01 -41.14
CA GLY A 231 2.99 17.87 -41.82
C GLY A 231 3.71 18.82 -40.87
N ARG A 232 3.92 18.44 -39.61
CA ARG A 232 4.63 19.25 -38.60
C ARG A 232 5.40 18.38 -37.62
N GLU A 233 6.37 18.98 -36.94
CA GLU A 233 7.05 18.38 -35.79
C GLU A 233 6.23 18.54 -34.50
N PRO A 234 6.34 17.60 -33.55
CA PRO A 234 5.84 17.79 -32.20
C PRO A 234 6.67 18.83 -31.42
N THR A 235 6.03 19.40 -30.42
CA THR A 235 6.69 20.12 -29.33
C THR A 235 7.09 19.13 -28.22
N ASP A 236 8.01 19.55 -27.36
CA ASP A 236 8.42 18.77 -26.18
C ASP A 236 7.24 18.41 -25.27
N ILE A 237 6.37 19.36 -24.94
CA ILE A 237 5.19 19.10 -24.09
C ILE A 237 4.20 18.12 -24.73
N GLU A 238 4.09 18.09 -26.06
CA GLU A 238 3.23 17.13 -26.76
C GLU A 238 3.77 15.70 -26.67
N LEU A 239 5.08 15.52 -26.83
CA LEU A 239 5.73 14.23 -26.66
C LEU A 239 5.68 13.74 -25.22
N GLU A 240 5.91 14.64 -24.26
CA GLU A 240 5.79 14.32 -22.83
C GLU A 240 4.36 13.92 -22.46
N THR A 241 3.35 14.66 -22.94
CA THR A 241 1.93 14.31 -22.72
C THR A 241 1.62 12.90 -23.22
N LEU A 242 2.12 12.53 -24.41
CA LEU A 242 1.95 11.18 -24.97
C LEU A 242 2.72 10.14 -24.14
N ALA A 243 3.95 10.43 -23.71
CA ALA A 243 4.76 9.52 -22.90
C ALA A 243 4.11 9.20 -21.54
N GLN A 244 3.61 10.22 -20.84
CA GLN A 244 2.90 10.03 -19.58
C GLN A 244 1.59 9.24 -19.78
N THR A 245 0.79 9.65 -20.77
CA THR A 245 -0.53 9.04 -21.02
C THR A 245 -0.41 7.60 -21.53
N TRP A 246 0.61 7.26 -22.31
CA TRP A 246 0.85 5.92 -22.87
C TRP A 246 1.77 5.04 -22.02
N SER A 247 2.16 5.50 -20.82
CA SER A 247 2.99 4.74 -19.89
C SER A 247 2.31 3.44 -19.43
N GLU A 248 3.10 2.48 -18.94
CA GLU A 248 2.55 1.24 -18.35
C GLU A 248 1.63 1.58 -17.16
N HIS A 249 2.05 2.53 -16.32
CA HIS A 249 1.34 2.98 -15.13
C HIS A 249 -0.06 3.57 -15.43
N CYS A 250 -0.23 4.28 -16.55
CA CYS A 250 -1.51 4.91 -16.90
C CYS A 250 -2.41 4.01 -17.77
N VAL A 251 -1.84 3.25 -18.71
CA VAL A 251 -2.64 2.42 -19.63
C VAL A 251 -2.85 1.01 -19.12
N HIS A 252 -1.96 0.46 -18.29
CA HIS A 252 -1.93 -0.96 -17.91
C HIS A 252 -1.76 -1.89 -19.13
N LYS A 253 -0.75 -1.59 -19.96
CA LYS A 253 -0.62 -2.19 -21.31
C LYS A 253 -0.46 -3.71 -21.25
N THR A 254 0.27 -4.23 -20.26
CA THR A 254 0.45 -5.67 -20.05
C THR A 254 -0.90 -6.35 -19.82
N LEU A 255 -1.71 -5.83 -18.91
CA LEU A 255 -3.03 -6.36 -18.60
C LEU A 255 -4.05 -6.14 -19.73
N LYS A 256 -3.92 -5.09 -20.53
CA LYS A 256 -4.80 -4.82 -21.70
C LYS A 256 -4.34 -5.51 -22.98
N SER A 257 -3.12 -6.05 -23.03
CA SER A 257 -2.56 -6.69 -24.22
C SER A 257 -3.29 -7.97 -24.62
N THR A 258 -3.05 -8.43 -25.86
CA THR A 258 -3.43 -9.79 -26.25
C THR A 258 -2.34 -10.75 -25.79
N VAL A 259 -2.70 -11.79 -25.07
CA VAL A 259 -1.76 -12.80 -24.56
C VAL A 259 -1.98 -14.13 -25.28
N VAL A 260 -0.90 -14.73 -25.75
CA VAL A 260 -0.88 -16.12 -26.25
C VAL A 260 -0.25 -16.97 -25.15
N TYR A 261 -1.10 -17.70 -24.42
CA TYR A 261 -0.72 -18.55 -23.29
C TYR A 261 -0.50 -20.00 -23.74
N ARG A 262 0.59 -20.61 -23.25
CA ARG A 262 0.94 -22.02 -23.48
C ARG A 262 1.28 -22.68 -22.14
N GLU A 263 0.84 -23.92 -21.97
CA GLU A 263 1.18 -24.74 -20.81
C GLU A 263 2.07 -25.89 -21.24
N SER A 264 3.25 -26.00 -20.63
CA SER A 264 4.18 -27.10 -20.89
C SER A 264 3.69 -28.36 -20.17
N SER A 265 3.22 -29.35 -20.93
CA SER A 265 2.91 -30.66 -20.34
C SER A 265 4.19 -31.49 -20.17
N PRO A 266 4.49 -32.03 -18.97
CA PRO A 266 5.60 -32.97 -18.83
C PRO A 266 5.40 -34.15 -19.79
N MET A 267 6.44 -34.52 -20.55
CA MET A 267 6.44 -35.77 -21.30
C MET A 267 6.10 -36.92 -20.32
N ASN A 268 4.91 -37.54 -20.48
CA ASN A 268 4.30 -38.60 -19.65
C ASN A 268 3.28 -38.18 -18.56
N SER A 269 2.82 -36.92 -18.51
CA SER A 269 1.73 -36.51 -17.61
C SER A 269 0.34 -36.63 -18.26
N THR A 270 -0.56 -37.38 -17.64
CA THR A 270 -2.02 -37.38 -17.97
C THR A 270 -2.81 -36.33 -17.17
N ALA A 271 -2.15 -35.43 -16.44
CA ALA A 271 -2.83 -34.43 -15.61
C ALA A 271 -3.47 -33.34 -16.51
N SER A 272 -4.77 -33.12 -16.34
CA SER A 272 -5.50 -32.01 -16.96
C SER A 272 -5.06 -30.68 -16.35
N SER A 273 -5.06 -29.59 -17.14
CA SER A 273 -4.87 -28.23 -16.63
C SER A 273 -5.80 -27.95 -15.45
N LEU A 274 -5.31 -27.20 -14.45
CA LEU A 274 -6.15 -26.74 -13.33
C LEU A 274 -7.25 -25.77 -13.77
N ILE A 275 -7.03 -25.09 -14.91
CA ILE A 275 -7.92 -24.06 -15.45
C ILE A 275 -8.77 -24.70 -16.54
N ASP A 276 -10.10 -24.60 -16.41
CA ASP A 276 -11.01 -24.96 -17.50
C ASP A 276 -11.12 -23.80 -18.49
N TRP A 277 -10.38 -23.87 -19.59
CA TRP A 277 -10.32 -22.83 -20.61
C TRP A 277 -11.58 -22.71 -21.49
N ARG A 278 -12.56 -23.61 -21.32
CA ARG A 278 -13.78 -23.61 -22.16
C ARG A 278 -14.76 -22.55 -21.68
N ASN A 279 -15.43 -21.89 -22.62
CA ASN A 279 -16.47 -20.90 -22.37
C ASN A 279 -16.04 -19.69 -21.51
N ARG A 280 -14.73 -19.38 -21.44
CA ARG A 280 -14.26 -18.16 -20.75
C ARG A 280 -14.42 -16.91 -21.63
N PRO A 281 -14.82 -15.76 -21.07
CA PRO A 281 -14.93 -14.50 -21.81
C PRO A 281 -13.59 -14.09 -22.43
N GLY A 282 -13.59 -13.72 -23.72
CA GLY A 282 -12.39 -13.22 -24.39
C GLY A 282 -11.27 -14.24 -24.63
N HIS A 283 -11.53 -15.53 -24.39
CA HIS A 283 -10.60 -16.63 -24.57
C HIS A 283 -10.91 -17.44 -25.84
N THR A 284 -9.86 -17.83 -26.56
CA THR A 284 -9.94 -18.76 -27.70
C THR A 284 -8.94 -19.89 -27.49
N VAL A 285 -9.43 -21.12 -27.42
CA VAL A 285 -8.59 -22.33 -27.46
C VAL A 285 -8.20 -22.60 -28.90
N ASN A 286 -6.91 -22.53 -29.21
CA ASN A 286 -6.38 -22.74 -30.55
C ASN A 286 -6.20 -24.24 -30.85
N PRO A 287 -6.15 -24.65 -32.13
CA PRO A 287 -5.96 -26.05 -32.52
C PRO A 287 -4.65 -26.68 -32.01
N ASP A 288 -3.64 -25.86 -31.72
CA ASP A 288 -2.34 -26.30 -31.18
C ASP A 288 -2.33 -26.42 -29.64
N GLY A 289 -3.48 -26.19 -28.99
CA GLY A 289 -3.63 -26.22 -27.54
C GLY A 289 -3.25 -24.93 -26.82
N SER A 290 -2.74 -23.92 -27.53
CA SER A 290 -2.52 -22.59 -26.94
C SER A 290 -3.82 -21.84 -26.72
N ILE A 291 -3.79 -20.86 -25.81
CA ILE A 291 -4.94 -20.03 -25.48
C ILE A 291 -4.65 -18.59 -25.88
N THR A 292 -5.50 -18.01 -26.72
CA THR A 292 -5.45 -16.56 -27.00
C THR A 292 -6.42 -15.85 -26.08
N ILE A 293 -5.90 -14.92 -25.28
CA ILE A 293 -6.63 -14.11 -24.30
C ILE A 293 -6.62 -12.66 -24.79
N ARG A 294 -7.78 -12.09 -25.09
CA ARG A 294 -7.86 -10.69 -25.54
C ARG A 294 -8.12 -9.77 -24.36
N ASN A 295 -7.14 -8.94 -24.00
CA ASN A 295 -7.23 -8.04 -22.83
C ASN A 295 -7.47 -8.87 -21.56
N LEU A 296 -6.37 -9.28 -20.92
CA LEU A 296 -6.37 -10.14 -19.74
C LEU A 296 -7.29 -9.59 -18.64
N LEU A 297 -7.19 -8.30 -18.30
CA LEU A 297 -8.03 -7.68 -17.27
C LEU A 297 -9.52 -7.74 -17.61
N LYS A 298 -9.88 -7.36 -18.84
CA LYS A 298 -11.27 -7.35 -19.32
C LYS A 298 -11.86 -8.76 -19.38
N SER A 299 -11.03 -9.76 -19.65
CA SER A 299 -11.42 -11.16 -19.82
C SER A 299 -11.46 -11.95 -18.51
N THR A 300 -10.89 -11.40 -17.43
CA THR A 300 -10.80 -12.07 -16.12
C THR A 300 -11.50 -11.23 -15.04
N VAL A 301 -10.75 -10.45 -14.24
CA VAL A 301 -11.24 -9.64 -13.11
C VAL A 301 -12.50 -8.84 -13.47
N ALA A 302 -12.46 -8.07 -14.56
CA ALA A 302 -13.63 -7.27 -14.95
C ALA A 302 -14.76 -8.12 -15.55
N ALA A 303 -14.46 -9.25 -16.18
CA ALA A 303 -15.48 -10.18 -16.67
C ALA A 303 -16.25 -10.80 -15.49
N ALA A 304 -15.55 -11.24 -14.45
CA ALA A 304 -16.17 -11.81 -13.25
C ALA A 304 -17.19 -10.84 -12.63
N THR A 305 -16.81 -9.58 -12.43
CA THR A 305 -17.71 -8.55 -11.92
C THR A 305 -18.90 -8.30 -12.83
N HIS A 306 -18.70 -8.10 -14.15
CA HIS A 306 -19.80 -7.83 -15.06
C HIS A 306 -20.79 -9.01 -15.18
N GLU A 307 -20.29 -10.24 -15.13
CA GLU A 307 -21.16 -11.41 -15.08
C GLU A 307 -21.90 -11.51 -13.75
N LEU A 308 -21.26 -11.21 -12.61
CA LEU A 308 -21.94 -11.16 -11.32
C LEU A 308 -23.05 -10.10 -11.30
N ILE A 309 -22.82 -8.94 -11.91
CA ILE A 309 -23.84 -7.89 -12.09
C ILE A 309 -25.01 -8.44 -12.93
N ALA A 310 -24.72 -9.16 -14.03
CA ALA A 310 -25.75 -9.81 -14.84
C ALA A 310 -26.49 -10.92 -14.06
N ASP A 311 -25.80 -11.59 -13.14
CA ASP A 311 -26.32 -12.63 -12.23
C ASP A 311 -26.98 -12.04 -10.95
N GLY A 312 -27.29 -10.74 -10.95
CA GLY A 312 -28.12 -10.08 -9.93
C GLY A 312 -27.36 -9.35 -8.80
N VAL A 313 -26.05 -9.16 -8.90
CA VAL A 313 -25.29 -8.29 -7.99
C VAL A 313 -25.53 -6.81 -8.37
N ASP A 314 -26.63 -6.24 -7.88
CA ASP A 314 -27.16 -4.91 -8.27
C ASP A 314 -26.72 -3.75 -7.36
N TRP A 315 -25.90 -4.05 -6.35
CA TRP A 315 -25.43 -3.10 -5.36
C TRP A 315 -24.05 -2.49 -5.67
N THR A 316 -23.43 -2.85 -6.80
CA THR A 316 -22.24 -2.16 -7.32
C THR A 316 -22.66 -0.92 -8.11
N LEU A 317 -22.21 0.26 -7.71
CA LEU A 317 -22.69 1.54 -8.24
C LEU A 317 -21.74 2.16 -9.28
N SER A 318 -20.42 1.96 -9.10
CA SER A 318 -19.37 2.36 -10.05
C SER A 318 -18.21 1.38 -9.96
N VAL A 319 -17.82 0.77 -11.08
CA VAL A 319 -16.73 -0.21 -11.17
C VAL A 319 -15.92 0.04 -12.44
N PHE A 320 -14.59 0.00 -12.34
CA PHE A 320 -13.63 0.16 -13.46
C PHE A 320 -13.77 1.43 -14.33
N LYS A 321 -14.32 2.53 -13.79
CA LYS A 321 -14.56 3.78 -14.55
C LYS A 321 -14.21 5.06 -13.81
N ASP A 322 -13.91 4.97 -12.53
CA ASP A 322 -13.73 6.10 -11.61
C ASP A 322 -12.47 5.81 -10.77
N ASN A 323 -12.02 6.78 -9.97
CA ASN A 323 -10.75 6.67 -9.23
C ASN A 323 -10.79 5.56 -8.17
N SER A 324 -12.00 5.21 -7.69
CA SER A 324 -12.23 4.09 -6.78
C SER A 324 -13.50 3.30 -7.11
N GLY A 325 -13.62 2.11 -6.52
CA GLY A 325 -14.79 1.25 -6.67
C GLY A 325 -15.88 1.61 -5.67
N VAL A 326 -17.14 1.71 -6.12
CA VAL A 326 -18.27 2.19 -5.30
C VAL A 326 -19.33 1.11 -5.15
N ILE A 327 -19.74 0.84 -3.91
CA ILE A 327 -20.84 -0.06 -3.56
C ILE A 327 -21.92 0.67 -2.76
N ARG A 328 -23.15 0.18 -2.86
CA ARG A 328 -24.28 0.66 -2.06
C ARG A 328 -24.14 0.18 -0.62
N PHE A 329 -24.11 1.11 0.32
CA PHE A 329 -24.16 0.81 1.74
C PHE A 329 -25.63 0.66 2.18
N ASP A 330 -26.43 1.71 1.95
CA ASP A 330 -27.86 1.75 2.17
C ASP A 330 -28.58 2.49 1.02
N GLU A 331 -29.86 2.86 1.18
CA GLU A 331 -30.62 3.55 0.13
C GLU A 331 -30.09 4.97 -0.19
N GLN A 332 -29.47 5.64 0.79
CA GLN A 332 -29.03 7.03 0.72
C GLN A 332 -27.50 7.17 0.60
N HIS A 333 -26.76 6.19 1.09
CA HIS A 333 -25.30 6.22 1.18
C HIS A 333 -24.63 5.10 0.38
N ALA A 334 -23.50 5.45 -0.18
CA ALA A 334 -22.56 4.56 -0.83
C ALA A 334 -21.22 4.61 -0.10
N VAL A 335 -20.46 3.54 -0.19
CA VAL A 335 -19.07 3.49 0.25
C VAL A 335 -18.17 3.18 -0.93
N CYS A 336 -17.00 3.80 -0.95
CA CYS A 336 -16.01 3.58 -1.99
C CYS A 336 -14.68 3.15 -1.38
N VAL A 337 -13.89 2.42 -2.15
CA VAL A 337 -12.64 1.83 -1.66
C VAL A 337 -11.61 1.78 -2.78
N LYS A 338 -10.38 2.09 -2.41
CA LYS A 338 -9.21 2.05 -3.28
C LYS A 338 -8.02 1.50 -2.51
N VAL A 339 -7.16 0.78 -3.21
CA VAL A 339 -5.84 0.40 -2.73
C VAL A 339 -4.84 0.63 -3.86
N GLU A 340 -3.78 1.36 -3.55
CA GLU A 340 -2.67 1.72 -4.43
C GLU A 340 -1.36 1.08 -3.94
N THR A 341 -0.33 1.16 -4.77
CA THR A 341 1.02 0.68 -4.42
C THR A 341 2.05 1.78 -4.61
N HIS A 342 3.05 1.86 -3.73
CA HIS A 342 4.09 2.88 -3.80
C HIS A 342 5.51 2.31 -3.60
N ASN A 343 5.78 1.20 -4.29
CA ASN A 343 6.94 0.31 -4.09
C ASN A 343 8.29 0.97 -4.40
N HIS A 344 8.49 1.41 -5.65
CA HIS A 344 9.77 1.94 -6.13
C HIS A 344 10.22 3.20 -5.36
N PRO A 345 9.34 4.19 -5.12
CA PRO A 345 9.74 5.34 -4.31
C PRO A 345 10.01 4.94 -2.86
N SER A 346 9.30 3.95 -2.31
CA SER A 346 9.56 3.47 -0.95
C SER A 346 10.86 2.67 -0.82
N ALA A 347 11.38 2.12 -1.92
CA ALA A 347 12.70 1.48 -1.97
C ALA A 347 13.83 2.50 -1.78
N ILE A 348 13.67 3.68 -2.38
CA ILE A 348 14.66 4.77 -2.37
C ILE A 348 14.48 5.63 -1.11
N GLU A 349 13.24 6.05 -0.83
CA GLU A 349 12.87 6.90 0.30
C GLU A 349 11.57 6.40 0.94
N PRO A 350 11.66 5.53 1.97
CA PRO A 350 10.48 4.85 2.48
C PRO A 350 9.48 5.75 3.21
N TYR A 351 9.90 6.88 3.79
CA TYR A 351 8.97 7.76 4.52
C TYR A 351 8.03 8.50 3.56
N GLY A 352 8.61 9.26 2.64
CA GLY A 352 7.93 10.02 1.61
C GLY A 352 7.17 9.08 0.69
N GLY A 353 7.78 7.97 0.26
CA GLY A 353 7.10 6.95 -0.54
C GLY A 353 5.80 6.43 0.10
N ALA A 354 5.83 6.06 1.38
CA ALA A 354 4.61 5.61 2.07
C ALA A 354 3.62 6.75 2.34
N ALA A 355 4.11 7.92 2.75
CA ALA A 355 3.29 9.09 3.03
C ALA A 355 2.52 9.56 1.79
N THR A 356 3.17 9.66 0.63
CA THR A 356 2.52 10.02 -0.64
C THR A 356 1.69 8.87 -1.21
N GLY A 357 2.02 7.62 -0.92
CA GLY A 357 1.15 6.48 -1.19
C GLY A 357 -0.20 6.58 -0.48
N VAL A 358 -0.18 6.89 0.83
CA VAL A 358 -1.42 7.12 1.60
C VAL A 358 -2.16 8.36 1.11
N GLY A 359 -1.47 9.50 0.95
CA GLY A 359 -2.09 10.73 0.45
C GLY A 359 -2.71 10.56 -0.94
N GLY A 360 -2.01 9.90 -1.88
CA GLY A 360 -2.54 9.58 -3.20
C GLY A 360 -3.83 8.76 -3.12
N CYS A 361 -3.84 7.69 -2.32
CA CYS A 361 -5.02 6.85 -2.17
C CYS A 361 -6.19 7.58 -1.49
N ILE A 362 -5.92 8.47 -0.53
CA ILE A 362 -6.94 9.37 0.03
C ILE A 362 -7.51 10.26 -1.06
N ARG A 363 -6.68 10.85 -1.92
CA ARG A 363 -7.14 11.68 -3.03
C ARG A 363 -7.94 10.91 -4.07
N ASP A 364 -7.65 9.65 -4.33
CA ASP A 364 -8.51 8.81 -5.20
C ASP A 364 -9.93 8.70 -4.63
N VAL A 365 -10.03 8.48 -3.32
CA VAL A 365 -11.32 8.44 -2.61
C VAL A 365 -12.02 9.79 -2.65
N ILE A 366 -11.28 10.90 -2.45
CA ILE A 366 -11.83 12.25 -2.63
C ILE A 366 -12.29 12.45 -4.07
N GLY A 367 -11.51 12.01 -5.07
CA GLY A 367 -11.74 12.16 -6.49
C GLY A 367 -12.93 11.37 -7.04
N THR A 368 -13.44 10.41 -6.28
CA THR A 368 -14.51 9.53 -6.73
C THR A 368 -15.86 10.25 -6.84
N GLY A 369 -16.51 10.15 -8.00
CA GLY A 369 -17.80 10.76 -8.28
C GLY A 369 -17.79 12.29 -8.16
N LEU A 370 -18.49 12.83 -7.18
CA LEU A 370 -18.53 14.26 -6.82
C LEU A 370 -17.91 14.53 -5.44
N GLY A 371 -17.11 13.61 -4.92
CA GLY A 371 -16.43 13.76 -3.62
C GLY A 371 -16.89 12.73 -2.62
N ALA A 372 -16.04 11.78 -2.23
CA ALA A 372 -16.25 10.97 -1.03
C ALA A 372 -15.58 11.59 0.19
N LYS A 373 -16.12 11.33 1.39
CA LYS A 373 -15.42 11.63 2.65
C LYS A 373 -14.61 10.40 3.06
N PRO A 374 -13.26 10.46 3.12
CA PRO A 374 -12.44 9.41 3.68
C PRO A 374 -12.78 9.12 5.15
N ILE A 375 -12.90 7.84 5.51
CA ILE A 375 -13.29 7.38 6.85
C ILE A 375 -12.34 6.35 7.46
N ALA A 376 -11.53 5.66 6.64
CA ALA A 376 -10.53 4.72 7.12
C ALA A 376 -9.43 4.51 6.08
N ASN A 377 -8.22 4.26 6.54
CA ASN A 377 -7.07 3.83 5.74
C ASN A 377 -6.70 2.38 6.05
N THR A 378 -5.96 1.75 5.15
CA THR A 378 -5.35 0.42 5.35
C THR A 378 -3.92 0.41 4.86
N ASP A 379 -3.06 -0.46 5.42
CA ASP A 379 -1.67 -0.59 5.01
C ASP A 379 -1.17 -2.04 4.97
N VAL A 380 -0.53 -2.46 3.89
CA VAL A 380 0.12 -3.77 3.81
C VAL A 380 1.56 -3.60 3.36
N PHE A 381 2.51 -4.26 4.02
CA PHE A 381 3.93 -4.18 3.69
C PHE A 381 4.52 -5.55 3.40
N CYS A 382 5.28 -5.66 2.30
CA CYS A 382 6.15 -6.81 2.06
C CYS A 382 7.62 -6.36 2.09
N VAL A 383 8.40 -6.86 3.04
CA VAL A 383 9.79 -6.41 3.28
C VAL A 383 10.72 -7.59 3.53
N ALA A 384 12.02 -7.39 3.38
CA ALA A 384 13.01 -8.42 3.72
C ALA A 384 13.16 -8.61 5.24
N PHE A 385 13.69 -9.77 5.66
CA PHE A 385 13.88 -10.07 7.07
C PHE A 385 14.95 -9.13 7.68
N PRO A 386 14.64 -8.40 8.77
CA PRO A 386 15.56 -7.45 9.38
C PRO A 386 16.88 -8.06 9.85
N ASP A 387 16.85 -9.29 10.35
CA ASP A 387 18.01 -9.94 10.96
C ASP A 387 18.88 -10.72 9.96
N THR A 388 18.42 -10.89 8.71
CA THR A 388 19.19 -11.59 7.66
C THR A 388 20.34 -10.74 7.12
N TRP A 389 20.25 -9.41 7.22
CA TRP A 389 21.15 -8.49 6.49
C TRP A 389 22.03 -7.69 7.46
N THR A 390 23.27 -7.43 7.07
CA THR A 390 24.20 -6.56 7.81
C THR A 390 24.79 -5.48 6.90
N ALA A 391 25.10 -4.33 7.50
CA ALA A 391 25.83 -3.26 6.82
C ALA A 391 27.27 -3.68 6.56
N GLU A 392 27.81 -3.27 5.42
CA GLU A 392 29.18 -3.58 4.97
C GLU A 392 30.27 -3.18 5.99
N SER A 393 30.02 -2.11 6.76
CA SER A 393 30.90 -1.59 7.81
C SER A 393 30.92 -2.41 9.11
N ALA A 394 29.98 -3.36 9.28
CA ALA A 394 29.89 -4.21 10.47
C ALA A 394 30.90 -5.38 10.46
N ARG A 395 31.77 -5.47 9.45
CA ARG A 395 32.94 -6.37 9.45
C ARG A 395 34.01 -5.89 10.46
N VAL A 396 33.68 -5.92 11.75
CA VAL A 396 34.67 -5.80 12.82
C VAL A 396 34.52 -6.98 13.79
N SER A 397 35.54 -7.84 13.76
CA SER A 397 35.88 -8.99 14.62
C SER A 397 34.95 -10.22 14.60
N GLU A 398 35.47 -11.30 14.00
CA GLU A 398 35.00 -12.69 14.03
C GLU A 398 35.04 -13.40 15.41
N ASP A 399 35.05 -12.68 16.54
CA ASP A 399 35.40 -13.27 17.86
C ASP A 399 34.23 -13.39 18.87
N ARG A 400 32.98 -13.57 18.41
CA ARG A 400 31.86 -13.86 19.32
C ARG A 400 31.08 -15.12 18.96
N ALA A 401 31.80 -16.23 18.83
CA ALA A 401 31.24 -17.56 18.99
C ALA A 401 31.32 -18.00 20.47
N ALA A 402 30.39 -17.54 21.32
CA ALA A 402 30.05 -18.19 22.60
C ALA A 402 28.83 -17.52 23.26
N GLY A 403 27.68 -18.20 23.26
CA GLY A 403 26.55 -17.85 24.15
C GLY A 403 25.15 -18.12 23.60
N GLY A 404 24.77 -19.39 23.51
CA GLY A 404 23.42 -20.00 23.41
C GLY A 404 22.20 -19.18 23.00
N SER A 405 21.58 -19.52 21.86
CA SER A 405 20.33 -20.32 21.83
C SER A 405 20.02 -20.73 20.39
N SER A 406 19.41 -21.90 20.24
CA SER A 406 19.21 -22.62 18.99
C SER A 406 18.09 -21.99 18.14
N ALA A 407 18.48 -21.43 17.00
CA ALA A 407 17.67 -21.36 15.79
C ALA A 407 18.63 -21.29 14.59
N SER A 408 18.30 -21.98 13.50
CA SER A 408 19.06 -21.98 12.25
C SER A 408 19.11 -20.56 11.65
N ALA A 409 20.04 -19.75 12.11
CA ALA A 409 20.40 -18.49 11.48
C ALA A 409 21.72 -18.72 10.73
N SER A 410 21.64 -18.83 9.41
CA SER A 410 22.80 -18.63 8.55
C SER A 410 23.43 -17.27 8.91
N SER A 411 24.76 -17.17 8.93
CA SER A 411 25.46 -15.91 9.15
C SER A 411 24.83 -14.78 8.32
N PRO A 412 24.66 -13.56 8.88
CA PRO A 412 24.01 -12.47 8.17
C PRO A 412 24.68 -12.19 6.81
N ARG A 413 23.86 -11.95 5.79
CA ARG A 413 24.30 -11.61 4.43
C ARG A 413 24.71 -10.14 4.38
N THR A 414 25.61 -9.81 3.44
CA THR A 414 25.94 -8.40 3.15
C THR A 414 24.79 -7.79 2.37
N LEU A 415 24.33 -6.60 2.77
CA LEU A 415 23.28 -5.86 2.06
C LEU A 415 23.73 -5.53 0.62
N PRO A 416 22.89 -5.72 -0.42
CA PRO A 416 23.25 -5.35 -1.78
C PRO A 416 23.53 -3.84 -1.90
N PRO A 417 24.45 -3.42 -2.79
CA PRO A 417 24.76 -2.01 -2.99
C PRO A 417 23.52 -1.24 -3.46
N GLY A 418 23.35 -0.01 -2.96
CA GLY A 418 22.17 0.83 -3.24
C GLY A 418 20.94 0.52 -2.37
N CYS A 419 20.87 -0.64 -1.70
CA CYS A 419 19.72 -0.99 -0.87
C CYS A 419 19.75 -0.30 0.51
N LEU A 420 18.57 -0.02 1.04
CA LEU A 420 18.36 0.34 2.45
C LEU A 420 18.20 -0.92 3.32
N HIS A 421 18.63 -0.84 4.57
CA HIS A 421 18.45 -1.94 5.52
C HIS A 421 16.95 -2.21 5.77
N PRO A 422 16.46 -3.46 5.79
CA PRO A 422 15.03 -3.75 5.89
C PRO A 422 14.35 -3.17 7.14
N ARG A 423 15.06 -3.16 8.30
CA ARG A 423 14.58 -2.45 9.51
C ARG A 423 14.34 -0.95 9.28
N ARG A 424 15.21 -0.28 8.51
CA ARG A 424 15.04 1.14 8.15
C ARG A 424 13.83 1.30 7.24
N VAL A 425 13.70 0.46 6.23
CA VAL A 425 12.54 0.48 5.31
C VAL A 425 11.25 0.36 6.11
N LEU A 426 11.08 -0.69 6.92
CA LEU A 426 9.85 -0.94 7.67
C LEU A 426 9.55 0.20 8.67
N THR A 427 10.55 0.69 9.42
CA THR A 427 10.33 1.80 10.37
C THR A 427 9.88 3.07 9.65
N ARG A 428 10.48 3.37 8.49
CA ARG A 428 10.22 4.62 7.77
C ARG A 428 8.92 4.58 6.97
N VAL A 429 8.50 3.45 6.42
CA VAL A 429 7.15 3.34 5.81
C VAL A 429 6.06 3.51 6.86
N VAL A 430 6.23 2.91 8.05
CA VAL A 430 5.31 3.06 9.18
C VAL A 430 5.24 4.51 9.65
N ASP A 431 6.39 5.21 9.75
CA ASP A 431 6.43 6.65 10.05
C ASP A 431 5.62 7.46 9.01
N GLY A 432 5.75 7.13 7.72
CA GLY A 432 5.06 7.82 6.62
C GLY A 432 3.54 7.64 6.67
N VAL A 433 3.09 6.39 6.85
CA VAL A 433 1.66 6.07 7.01
C VAL A 433 1.07 6.76 8.24
N ARG A 434 1.75 6.64 9.38
CA ARG A 434 1.35 7.28 10.64
C ARG A 434 1.18 8.78 10.46
N ASP A 435 2.23 9.45 9.97
CA ASP A 435 2.27 10.91 9.96
C ASP A 435 1.21 11.48 9.00
N TYR A 436 0.97 10.85 7.85
CA TYR A 436 -0.02 11.32 6.90
C TYR A 436 -1.45 11.05 7.39
N GLY A 437 -1.77 9.80 7.76
CA GLY A 437 -3.10 9.40 8.22
C GLY A 437 -3.54 10.15 9.48
N ASN A 438 -2.66 10.25 10.48
CA ASN A 438 -2.98 10.94 11.74
C ASN A 438 -3.25 12.44 11.53
N ARG A 439 -2.45 13.11 10.68
CA ARG A 439 -2.63 14.55 10.39
C ARG A 439 -3.85 14.83 9.53
N MET A 440 -4.22 13.90 8.65
CA MET A 440 -5.51 13.95 7.94
C MET A 440 -6.71 13.71 8.86
N GLY A 441 -6.50 13.08 10.01
CA GLY A 441 -7.57 12.65 10.89
C GLY A 441 -8.38 11.50 10.30
N ILE A 442 -7.68 10.52 9.71
CA ILE A 442 -8.27 9.31 9.15
C ILE A 442 -7.59 8.11 9.82
N PRO A 443 -8.34 7.24 10.52
CA PRO A 443 -7.76 6.11 11.23
C PRO A 443 -7.24 5.05 10.25
N THR A 444 -6.12 4.40 10.56
CA THR A 444 -5.60 3.25 9.79
C THR A 444 -6.03 1.96 10.45
N VAL A 445 -7.08 1.31 9.92
CA VAL A 445 -7.86 0.32 10.67
C VAL A 445 -7.51 -1.14 10.36
N ASN A 446 -6.89 -1.42 9.21
CA ASN A 446 -6.56 -2.78 8.79
C ASN A 446 -5.22 -2.82 8.07
N GLY A 447 -4.50 -3.94 8.19
CA GLY A 447 -3.21 -4.10 7.55
C GLY A 447 -2.52 -5.43 7.80
N ALA A 448 -1.39 -5.64 7.14
CA ALA A 448 -0.58 -6.86 7.26
C ALA A 448 0.91 -6.58 6.97
N VAL A 449 1.80 -7.44 7.48
CA VAL A 449 3.23 -7.40 7.13
C VAL A 449 3.72 -8.80 6.82
N TYR A 450 4.30 -8.96 5.64
CA TYR A 450 4.88 -10.21 5.18
C TYR A 450 6.38 -10.05 4.90
N PHE A 451 7.17 -11.03 5.38
CA PHE A 451 8.62 -11.02 5.29
C PHE A 451 9.12 -12.09 4.31
N ASP A 452 9.96 -11.68 3.35
CA ASP A 452 10.74 -12.53 2.44
C ASP A 452 12.00 -11.77 1.98
N ASP A 453 13.17 -12.40 2.03
CA ASP A 453 14.44 -11.74 1.68
C ASP A 453 14.53 -11.29 0.22
N ARG A 454 13.67 -11.79 -0.68
CA ARG A 454 13.58 -11.33 -2.08
C ARG A 454 12.99 -9.93 -2.23
N TYR A 455 12.34 -9.38 -1.21
CA TYR A 455 11.93 -7.98 -1.19
C TYR A 455 13.08 -7.01 -0.85
N VAL A 456 14.31 -7.50 -0.69
CA VAL A 456 15.48 -6.64 -0.52
C VAL A 456 15.69 -5.80 -1.80
N GLY A 457 15.82 -4.48 -1.63
CA GLY A 457 15.97 -3.53 -2.73
C GLY A 457 14.67 -3.15 -3.43
N ASN A 458 13.59 -3.93 -3.29
CA ASN A 458 12.26 -3.59 -3.79
C ASN A 458 11.16 -4.06 -2.81
N PRO A 459 10.87 -3.27 -1.76
CA PRO A 459 9.77 -3.55 -0.83
C PRO A 459 8.42 -3.25 -1.49
N LEU A 460 7.37 -3.94 -1.06
CA LEU A 460 6.00 -3.63 -1.47
C LEU A 460 5.30 -2.82 -0.38
N VAL A 461 4.67 -1.72 -0.78
CA VAL A 461 3.97 -0.79 0.10
C VAL A 461 2.60 -0.55 -0.49
N PHE A 462 1.60 -1.20 0.08
CA PHE A 462 0.19 -1.05 -0.29
C PHE A 462 -0.46 -0.03 0.65
N CYS A 463 -1.14 0.96 0.07
CA CYS A 463 -1.87 1.98 0.81
C CYS A 463 -3.32 1.97 0.36
N GLY A 464 -4.26 1.79 1.28
CA GLY A 464 -5.69 1.77 0.99
C GLY A 464 -6.46 2.86 1.71
N CYS A 465 -7.62 3.23 1.15
CA CYS A 465 -8.54 4.18 1.71
C CYS A 465 -9.99 3.79 1.41
N VAL A 466 -10.87 4.01 2.40
CA VAL A 466 -12.32 3.82 2.31
C VAL A 466 -12.99 5.17 2.53
N GLY A 467 -13.97 5.50 1.70
CA GLY A 467 -14.79 6.71 1.81
C GLY A 467 -16.29 6.43 1.85
N VAL A 468 -17.04 7.42 2.34
CA VAL A 468 -18.52 7.43 2.33
C VAL A 468 -19.02 8.63 1.53
N MET A 469 -20.08 8.42 0.75
CA MET A 469 -20.72 9.48 -0.04
C MET A 469 -22.24 9.25 -0.15
N PRO A 470 -23.02 10.30 -0.44
CA PRO A 470 -24.41 10.12 -0.86
C PRO A 470 -24.52 9.37 -2.19
N VAL A 471 -25.55 8.54 -2.38
CA VAL A 471 -25.77 7.80 -3.64
C VAL A 471 -25.91 8.74 -4.86
N TRP A 472 -26.45 9.96 -4.67
CA TRP A 472 -26.57 10.94 -5.75
C TRP A 472 -25.22 11.49 -6.23
N ALA A 473 -24.17 11.42 -5.40
CA ALA A 473 -22.85 11.96 -5.66
C ALA A 473 -21.93 10.97 -6.40
N VAL A 474 -22.39 9.74 -6.68
CA VAL A 474 -21.57 8.69 -7.30
C VAL A 474 -21.18 9.02 -8.75
N LYS A 475 -21.87 9.94 -9.42
CA LYS A 475 -21.60 10.29 -10.83
C LYS A 475 -21.26 11.77 -10.98
N GLY A 476 -20.11 12.04 -11.57
CA GLY A 476 -19.69 13.36 -12.03
C GLY A 476 -19.18 13.28 -13.48
N GLU A 477 -19.54 14.26 -14.31
CA GLU A 477 -19.05 14.38 -15.69
C GLU A 477 -18.85 15.86 -16.03
N ALA A 478 -17.67 16.20 -16.55
CA ALA A 478 -17.39 17.55 -17.03
C ALA A 478 -18.32 17.92 -18.20
N LYS A 479 -18.64 19.21 -18.35
CA LYS A 479 -19.49 19.72 -19.44
C LYS A 479 -18.76 20.78 -20.25
N PRO A 480 -19.11 20.96 -21.54
CA PRO A 480 -18.64 22.09 -22.32
C PRO A 480 -18.95 23.42 -21.61
N GLY A 481 -17.95 24.30 -21.52
CA GLY A 481 -18.06 25.59 -20.83
C GLY A 481 -17.74 25.58 -19.34
N ASP A 482 -17.56 24.40 -18.73
CA ASP A 482 -17.05 24.32 -17.36
C ASP A 482 -15.60 24.85 -17.29
N ARG A 483 -15.30 25.59 -16.23
CA ARG A 483 -13.95 26.08 -15.91
C ARG A 483 -13.11 24.94 -15.35
N ILE A 484 -11.84 24.89 -15.75
CA ILE A 484 -10.84 23.95 -15.23
C ILE A 484 -10.22 24.57 -13.99
N ILE A 485 -10.64 24.13 -12.80
CA ILE A 485 -10.17 24.70 -11.53
C ILE A 485 -9.19 23.74 -10.87
N ALA A 486 -7.93 24.15 -10.73
CA ALA A 486 -6.98 23.47 -9.85
C ALA A 486 -7.18 23.97 -8.41
N VAL A 487 -7.20 23.05 -7.44
CA VAL A 487 -7.37 23.35 -6.02
C VAL A 487 -6.36 22.57 -5.17
N GLY A 488 -5.91 23.17 -4.07
CA GLY A 488 -5.02 22.52 -3.10
C GLY A 488 -3.56 22.98 -3.19
N GLY A 489 -2.63 22.04 -3.33
CA GLY A 489 -1.18 22.25 -3.32
C GLY A 489 -0.64 23.03 -4.52
N ARG A 490 0.56 23.57 -4.37
CA ARG A 490 1.28 24.31 -5.43
C ARG A 490 2.15 23.38 -6.27
N THR A 491 2.31 23.72 -7.55
CA THR A 491 3.11 23.00 -8.54
C THR A 491 4.61 23.30 -8.40
N GLY A 492 5.44 22.25 -8.35
CA GLY A 492 6.90 22.28 -8.28
C GLY A 492 7.54 21.24 -9.21
N ARG A 493 8.87 21.14 -9.23
CA ARG A 493 9.62 20.04 -9.88
C ARG A 493 9.57 18.77 -9.03
N ASP A 494 8.37 18.33 -8.70
CA ASP A 494 8.16 17.16 -7.87
C ASP A 494 7.66 16.02 -8.78
N GLY A 495 8.33 14.85 -8.73
CA GLY A 495 7.88 13.66 -9.47
C GLY A 495 7.84 13.84 -10.99
N ILE A 496 8.63 14.76 -11.55
CA ILE A 496 8.79 14.83 -13.01
C ILE A 496 9.34 13.47 -13.47
N HIS A 497 8.66 12.85 -14.43
CA HIS A 497 8.95 11.49 -14.89
C HIS A 497 8.68 10.38 -13.85
N GLY A 498 7.86 10.63 -12.82
CA GLY A 498 7.48 9.64 -11.82
C GLY A 498 6.70 8.44 -12.39
N ALA A 499 5.69 8.70 -13.22
CA ALA A 499 4.93 7.63 -13.89
C ALA A 499 5.82 6.74 -14.77
N THR A 500 6.76 7.34 -15.51
CA THR A 500 7.68 6.59 -16.36
C THR A 500 8.76 5.86 -15.54
N PHE A 501 9.25 6.46 -14.45
CA PHE A 501 10.15 5.81 -13.49
C PHE A 501 9.52 4.57 -12.84
N SER A 502 8.25 4.65 -12.42
CA SER A 502 7.53 3.50 -11.83
C SER A 502 7.37 2.32 -12.81
N SER A 503 7.57 2.57 -14.11
CA SER A 503 7.54 1.57 -15.18
C SER A 503 8.92 0.96 -15.49
N ALA A 504 10.01 1.45 -14.87
CA ALA A 504 11.38 1.00 -15.09
C ALA A 504 11.84 -0.05 -14.06
N GLU A 505 12.92 -0.79 -14.36
CA GLU A 505 13.56 -1.70 -13.41
C GLU A 505 14.42 -0.92 -12.39
N LEU A 506 14.45 -1.34 -11.11
CA LEU A 506 15.34 -0.73 -10.11
C LEU A 506 16.78 -1.24 -10.24
N GLU A 507 17.71 -0.30 -10.28
CA GLU A 507 19.15 -0.55 -10.26
C GLU A 507 19.81 0.10 -9.04
N HIS A 508 21.02 -0.34 -8.70
CA HIS A 508 21.82 0.24 -7.62
C HIS A 508 22.09 1.77 -7.73
N THR A 509 21.99 2.36 -8.93
CA THR A 509 22.13 3.81 -9.18
C THR A 509 20.82 4.58 -9.09
N ALA A 510 19.67 3.89 -8.92
CA ALA A 510 18.35 4.51 -9.00
C ALA A 510 18.16 5.65 -7.98
N ALA A 511 18.79 5.55 -6.81
CA ALA A 511 18.76 6.62 -5.81
C ALA A 511 19.46 7.91 -6.28
N ASP A 512 20.53 7.80 -7.07
CA ASP A 512 21.28 8.95 -7.59
C ASP A 512 20.58 9.56 -8.82
N GLU A 513 19.98 8.72 -9.66
CA GLU A 513 19.31 9.13 -10.90
C GLU A 513 17.91 9.70 -10.65
N PHE A 514 17.13 9.09 -9.74
CA PHE A 514 15.69 9.36 -9.58
C PHE A 514 15.34 9.95 -8.21
N ALA A 515 16.33 10.50 -7.51
CA ALA A 515 16.17 11.20 -6.22
C ALA A 515 15.01 12.23 -6.23
N HIS A 516 14.91 12.98 -7.33
CA HIS A 516 13.93 14.05 -7.55
C HIS A 516 12.49 13.53 -7.76
N ALA A 517 12.31 12.22 -7.98
CA ALA A 517 11.01 11.62 -8.18
C ALA A 517 10.25 11.41 -6.85
N VAL A 518 10.95 11.32 -5.71
CA VAL A 518 10.32 11.03 -4.41
C VAL A 518 9.96 12.30 -3.65
N GLN A 519 8.71 12.40 -3.22
CA GLN A 519 8.13 13.63 -2.65
C GLN A 519 7.80 13.44 -1.16
N ILE A 520 7.77 14.55 -0.42
CA ILE A 520 7.14 14.61 0.91
C ILE A 520 5.79 15.30 0.74
N GLY A 521 4.71 14.59 1.02
CA GLY A 521 3.38 15.19 1.00
C GLY A 521 3.07 16.04 2.24
N ASN A 522 2.08 16.91 2.12
CA ASN A 522 1.57 17.83 3.13
C ASN A 522 0.09 17.55 3.46
N ALA A 523 -0.13 16.58 4.36
CA ALA A 523 -1.45 16.20 4.86
C ALA A 523 -2.34 17.37 5.35
N ILE A 524 -1.76 18.44 5.91
CA ILE A 524 -2.57 19.59 6.39
C ILE A 524 -3.21 20.32 5.20
N THR A 525 -2.48 20.48 4.09
CA THR A 525 -3.03 21.09 2.87
C THR A 525 -4.12 20.22 2.28
N GLU A 526 -3.92 18.90 2.22
CA GLU A 526 -4.92 17.96 1.73
C GLU A 526 -6.18 17.95 2.60
N LYS A 527 -6.04 18.04 3.93
CA LYS A 527 -7.17 18.12 4.87
C LYS A 527 -8.04 19.36 4.61
N ARG A 528 -7.42 20.52 4.45
CA ARG A 528 -8.15 21.77 4.15
C ARG A 528 -8.86 21.67 2.80
N MET A 529 -8.17 21.10 1.79
CA MET A 529 -8.75 20.86 0.47
C MET A 529 -9.95 19.91 0.53
N LEU A 530 -9.85 18.81 1.27
CA LEU A 530 -10.97 17.88 1.52
C LEU A 530 -12.18 18.62 2.09
N ASP A 531 -11.99 19.43 3.13
CA ASP A 531 -13.08 20.15 3.78
C ASP A 531 -13.73 21.16 2.82
N ALA A 532 -12.95 21.88 2.01
CA ALA A 532 -13.45 22.76 0.97
C ALA A 532 -14.27 22.02 -0.11
N ILE A 533 -13.78 20.86 -0.56
CA ILE A 533 -14.47 20.03 -1.58
C ILE A 533 -15.80 19.51 -1.03
N LEU A 534 -15.82 18.97 0.19
CA LEU A 534 -17.05 18.47 0.80
C LEU A 534 -18.08 19.59 1.01
N ARG A 535 -17.64 20.78 1.46
CA ARG A 535 -18.51 21.97 1.56
C ARG A 535 -19.03 22.42 0.19
N ALA A 536 -18.22 22.35 -0.86
CA ALA A 536 -18.64 22.69 -2.22
C ALA A 536 -19.59 21.66 -2.83
N ARG A 537 -19.43 20.37 -2.50
CA ARG A 537 -20.35 19.28 -2.89
C ARG A 537 -21.72 19.46 -2.24
N ASP A 538 -21.74 19.77 -0.94
CA ASP A 538 -22.97 19.85 -0.14
C ASP A 538 -23.57 21.27 -0.07
N CYS A 539 -23.11 22.20 -0.90
CA CYS A 539 -23.47 23.61 -0.82
C CYS A 539 -24.96 23.86 -1.11
N ASP A 540 -25.74 24.21 -0.09
CA ASP A 540 -27.15 24.55 -0.28
C ASP A 540 -27.32 26.03 -0.67
N GLN A 541 -27.34 26.33 -1.97
CA GLN A 541 -27.73 27.68 -2.45
C GLN A 541 -29.25 27.85 -2.61
N ARG A 542 -30.05 26.78 -2.53
CA ARG A 542 -31.50 26.80 -2.82
C ARG A 542 -32.21 25.67 -2.08
N GLN A 543 -32.90 26.02 -0.99
CA GLN A 543 -33.66 25.13 -0.10
C GLN A 543 -34.63 24.16 -0.80
N ASP A 544 -35.09 24.46 -2.02
CA ASP A 544 -36.09 23.68 -2.77
C ASP A 544 -35.54 22.89 -3.98
N SER A 545 -34.21 22.77 -4.12
CA SER A 545 -33.60 22.10 -5.29
C SER A 545 -33.24 20.63 -5.00
N ALA A 546 -33.27 19.80 -6.06
CA ALA A 546 -32.77 18.43 -5.99
C ALA A 546 -31.33 18.38 -5.44
N PRO A 547 -30.93 17.36 -4.66
CA PRO A 547 -29.61 17.29 -4.02
C PRO A 547 -28.43 17.51 -4.98
N SER A 548 -28.52 17.03 -6.22
CA SER A 548 -27.47 17.22 -7.23
C SER A 548 -27.31 18.67 -7.72
N ALA A 549 -28.32 19.52 -7.55
CA ALA A 549 -28.25 20.94 -7.88
C ALA A 549 -27.55 21.78 -6.78
N ARG A 550 -27.12 21.13 -5.69
CA ARG A 550 -26.35 21.72 -4.57
C ARG A 550 -24.84 21.70 -4.85
N CYS A 551 -24.37 20.76 -5.66
CA CYS A 551 -22.95 20.65 -5.97
C CYS A 551 -22.48 21.84 -6.82
N LEU A 552 -21.41 22.51 -6.39
CA LEU A 552 -20.85 23.65 -7.11
C LEU A 552 -20.07 23.26 -8.37
N PHE A 553 -19.76 21.98 -8.56
CA PHE A 553 -19.00 21.46 -9.69
C PHE A 553 -19.69 20.25 -10.32
N HIS A 554 -19.37 19.96 -11.59
CA HIS A 554 -19.96 18.84 -12.33
C HIS A 554 -19.11 17.57 -12.32
N ALA A 555 -17.80 17.70 -12.09
CA ALA A 555 -16.86 16.59 -11.96
C ALA A 555 -15.64 17.03 -11.14
N LEU A 556 -14.96 16.06 -10.56
CA LEU A 556 -13.61 16.25 -10.02
C LEU A 556 -12.73 15.04 -10.35
N THR A 557 -11.42 15.21 -10.27
CA THR A 557 -10.44 14.11 -10.25
C THR A 557 -9.18 14.55 -9.51
N ASP A 558 -8.35 13.60 -9.09
CA ASP A 558 -7.07 13.86 -8.45
C ASP A 558 -5.96 14.23 -9.45
N CYS A 559 -4.88 14.80 -8.95
CA CYS A 559 -3.64 15.00 -9.68
C CYS A 559 -2.55 14.07 -9.10
N GLY A 560 -2.51 12.83 -9.57
CA GLY A 560 -1.44 11.87 -9.32
C GLY A 560 -0.37 11.85 -10.42
N ALA A 561 -0.11 10.65 -10.95
CA ALA A 561 0.86 10.40 -12.01
C ALA A 561 0.55 11.23 -13.28
N GLY A 562 1.59 11.85 -13.87
CA GLY A 562 1.42 12.76 -15.01
C GLY A 562 0.74 14.11 -14.71
N GLY A 563 0.32 14.37 -13.46
CA GLY A 563 -0.13 15.69 -13.03
C GLY A 563 -1.36 16.22 -13.75
N PHE A 564 -1.30 17.50 -14.17
CA PHE A 564 -2.40 18.13 -14.92
C PHE A 564 -2.61 17.46 -16.28
N SER A 565 -1.55 16.85 -16.86
CA SER A 565 -1.65 16.10 -18.10
C SER A 565 -2.65 14.96 -18.03
N SER A 566 -2.61 14.15 -16.97
CA SER A 566 -3.56 13.05 -16.79
C SER A 566 -4.93 13.58 -16.37
N ALA A 567 -4.97 14.40 -15.31
CA ALA A 567 -6.22 14.89 -14.74
C ALA A 567 -7.09 15.63 -15.76
N VAL A 568 -6.53 16.65 -16.44
CA VAL A 568 -7.27 17.40 -17.46
C VAL A 568 -7.43 16.57 -18.74
N GLY A 569 -6.42 15.77 -19.12
CA GLY A 569 -6.45 14.93 -20.31
C GLY A 569 -7.58 13.89 -20.31
N GLU A 570 -7.83 13.26 -19.16
CA GLU A 570 -8.90 12.30 -18.93
C GLU A 570 -10.27 12.98 -18.88
N MET A 571 -10.42 14.03 -18.08
CA MET A 571 -11.68 14.79 -17.99
C MET A 571 -12.09 15.39 -19.34
N ALA A 572 -11.11 15.77 -20.16
CA ALA A 572 -11.34 16.35 -21.48
C ALA A 572 -11.37 15.31 -22.61
N ALA A 573 -11.23 14.00 -22.35
CA ALA A 573 -11.08 12.98 -23.39
C ALA A 573 -12.17 13.06 -24.49
N LYS A 574 -13.42 13.32 -24.10
CA LYS A 574 -14.58 13.47 -25.02
C LYS A 574 -14.96 14.91 -25.35
N LEU A 575 -14.36 15.90 -24.68
CA LEU A 575 -14.78 17.31 -24.74
C LEU A 575 -13.73 18.22 -25.36
N GLY A 576 -12.45 17.88 -25.19
CA GLY A 576 -11.30 18.75 -25.41
C GLY A 576 -11.22 19.86 -24.36
N ALA A 577 -10.09 20.57 -24.34
CA ALA A 577 -9.83 21.62 -23.36
C ALA A 577 -8.88 22.70 -23.91
N THR A 578 -9.00 23.92 -23.37
CA THR A 578 -7.99 24.96 -23.48
C THR A 578 -7.40 25.21 -22.10
N VAL A 579 -6.08 25.08 -21.95
CA VAL A 579 -5.36 25.19 -20.67
C VAL A 579 -4.30 26.29 -20.74
N HIS A 580 -4.23 27.13 -19.71
CA HIS A 580 -3.26 28.20 -19.51
C HIS A 580 -2.32 27.84 -18.36
N LEU A 581 -1.14 27.33 -18.70
CA LEU A 581 -0.17 26.80 -17.75
C LEU A 581 0.46 27.88 -16.87
N ASP A 582 0.55 29.13 -17.36
CA ASP A 582 1.08 30.26 -16.60
C ASP A 582 0.19 30.70 -15.43
N ARG A 583 -1.02 30.14 -15.30
CA ARG A 583 -1.96 30.41 -14.20
C ARG A 583 -1.85 29.40 -13.05
N ALA A 584 -1.11 28.31 -13.22
CA ALA A 584 -0.94 27.32 -12.17
C ALA A 584 -0.18 27.95 -10.98
N PRO A 585 -0.61 27.68 -9.73
CA PRO A 585 0.08 28.20 -8.55
C PRO A 585 1.40 27.44 -8.37
N LEU A 586 2.53 28.16 -8.26
CA LEU A 586 3.87 27.55 -8.25
C LEU A 586 4.51 27.63 -6.86
N LYS A 587 5.25 26.58 -6.46
CA LYS A 587 6.07 26.58 -5.23
C LYS A 587 7.21 27.61 -5.31
N TYR A 588 7.80 27.74 -6.49
CA TYR A 588 8.88 28.68 -6.80
C TYR A 588 8.82 29.11 -8.27
N GLU A 589 9.35 30.29 -8.55
CA GLU A 589 9.44 30.81 -9.93
C GLU A 589 10.46 30.00 -10.77
N GLY A 590 10.27 30.01 -12.09
CA GLY A 590 11.26 29.49 -13.04
C GLY A 590 11.04 28.06 -13.54
N LEU A 591 9.87 27.47 -13.30
CA LEU A 591 9.46 26.22 -13.97
C LEU A 591 9.24 26.44 -15.47
N ARG A 592 9.53 25.42 -16.27
CA ARG A 592 9.14 25.35 -17.69
C ARG A 592 7.67 24.98 -17.82
N TYR A 593 7.09 25.27 -18.98
CA TYR A 593 5.68 24.97 -19.24
C TYR A 593 5.38 23.46 -19.22
N ASP A 594 6.30 22.63 -19.72
CA ASP A 594 6.21 21.17 -19.66
C ASP A 594 6.33 20.66 -18.23
N GLU A 595 7.27 21.20 -17.43
CA GLU A 595 7.40 20.86 -16.01
C GLU A 595 6.11 21.19 -15.23
N ILE A 596 5.45 22.32 -15.49
CA ILE A 596 4.17 22.67 -14.85
C ILE A 596 3.08 21.66 -15.20
N TRP A 597 3.04 21.23 -16.46
CA TRP A 597 1.99 20.37 -16.99
C TRP A 597 2.07 18.94 -16.45
N ILE A 598 3.27 18.36 -16.41
CA ILE A 598 3.50 16.97 -16.01
C ILE A 598 3.92 16.80 -14.54
N SER A 599 4.13 17.90 -13.82
CA SER A 599 4.49 17.87 -12.40
C SER A 599 3.51 17.00 -11.61
N GLU A 600 4.04 16.12 -10.78
CA GLU A 600 3.29 15.21 -9.92
C GLU A 600 3.24 15.74 -8.47
N SER A 601 3.41 17.06 -8.25
CA SER A 601 3.28 17.67 -6.92
C SER A 601 2.00 17.20 -6.21
N GLN A 602 2.13 16.83 -4.94
CA GLN A 602 1.03 16.31 -4.13
C GLN A 602 -0.06 17.35 -3.78
N GLU A 603 -1.13 16.85 -3.16
CA GLU A 603 -2.29 17.58 -2.62
C GLU A 603 -3.07 18.42 -3.62
N ARG A 604 -3.14 18.00 -4.88
CA ARG A 604 -3.86 18.73 -5.94
C ARG A 604 -5.04 17.93 -6.47
N MET A 605 -6.13 18.65 -6.76
CA MET A 605 -7.31 18.13 -7.48
C MET A 605 -7.69 19.08 -8.61
N VAL A 606 -8.39 18.56 -9.62
CA VAL A 606 -9.01 19.36 -10.69
C VAL A 606 -10.52 19.23 -10.63
N LEU A 607 -11.22 20.37 -10.67
CA LEU A 607 -12.68 20.44 -10.71
C LEU A 607 -13.16 21.03 -12.04
N ALA A 608 -14.27 20.50 -12.55
CA ALA A 608 -15.04 21.11 -13.64
C ALA A 608 -16.16 21.96 -13.05
N VAL A 609 -15.99 23.29 -13.06
CA VAL A 609 -16.85 24.22 -12.32
C VAL A 609 -17.65 25.11 -13.28
N PRO A 610 -18.99 25.13 -13.21
CA PRO A 610 -19.79 26.10 -13.97
C PRO A 610 -19.37 27.54 -13.65
N PRO A 611 -19.21 28.42 -14.66
CA PRO A 611 -18.71 29.78 -14.42
C PRO A 611 -19.50 30.58 -13.38
N HIS A 612 -20.82 30.37 -13.29
CA HIS A 612 -21.68 31.06 -12.33
C HIS A 612 -21.50 30.59 -10.87
N ASN A 613 -20.90 29.41 -10.64
CA ASN A 613 -20.60 28.88 -9.31
C ASN A 613 -19.21 29.29 -8.80
N LEU A 614 -18.34 29.82 -9.67
CA LEU A 614 -16.96 30.16 -9.33
C LEU A 614 -16.82 31.11 -8.13
N PRO A 615 -17.64 32.19 -8.00
CA PRO A 615 -17.55 33.07 -6.83
C PRO A 615 -17.85 32.36 -5.51
N ALA A 616 -18.79 31.41 -5.51
CA ALA A 616 -19.16 30.65 -4.32
C ALA A 616 -18.06 29.66 -3.93
N LEU A 617 -17.47 28.97 -4.90
CA LEU A 617 -16.32 28.10 -4.66
C LEU A 617 -15.14 28.89 -4.11
N GLN A 618 -14.84 30.06 -4.70
CA GLN A 618 -13.77 30.94 -4.23
C GLN A 618 -13.98 31.40 -2.79
N HIS A 619 -15.23 31.68 -2.40
CA HIS A 619 -15.56 32.03 -1.03
C HIS A 619 -15.29 30.88 -0.05
N ILE A 620 -15.72 29.65 -0.38
CA ILE A 620 -15.44 28.46 0.44
C ILE A 620 -13.94 28.21 0.56
N CYS A 621 -13.21 28.23 -0.56
CA CYS A 621 -11.76 28.06 -0.56
C CYS A 621 -11.05 29.11 0.30
N ALA A 622 -11.48 30.37 0.27
CA ALA A 622 -10.90 31.43 1.11
C ALA A 622 -11.13 31.19 2.61
N GLU A 623 -12.31 30.70 3.01
CA GLU A 623 -12.62 30.39 4.42
C GLU A 623 -11.83 29.20 4.95
N GLU A 624 -11.64 28.16 4.13
CA GLU A 624 -10.78 27.01 4.47
C GLU A 624 -9.28 27.31 4.25
N GLY A 625 -8.98 28.47 3.67
CA GLY A 625 -7.66 28.93 3.21
C GLY A 625 -6.97 27.95 2.25
N VAL A 626 -7.74 27.38 1.33
CA VAL A 626 -7.28 26.55 0.22
C VAL A 626 -7.02 27.43 -0.99
N GLU A 627 -5.87 27.25 -1.64
CA GLU A 627 -5.55 27.96 -2.88
C GLU A 627 -6.30 27.33 -4.06
N MET A 628 -6.76 28.17 -5.00
CA MET A 628 -7.39 27.71 -6.24
C MET A 628 -6.97 28.58 -7.42
N ALA A 629 -6.94 27.98 -8.61
CA ALA A 629 -6.59 28.66 -9.87
C ALA A 629 -7.49 28.21 -11.02
N ASP A 630 -7.95 29.18 -11.83
CA ASP A 630 -8.66 28.92 -13.10
C ASP A 630 -7.65 28.72 -14.23
N LEU A 631 -7.45 27.46 -14.61
CA LEU A 631 -6.52 27.06 -15.65
C LEU A 631 -7.11 27.19 -17.05
N GLY A 632 -8.43 27.31 -17.23
CA GLY A 632 -9.02 27.33 -18.56
C GLY A 632 -10.43 26.76 -18.63
N GLU A 633 -10.76 26.10 -19.74
CA GLU A 633 -12.14 25.71 -20.06
C GLU A 633 -12.22 24.39 -20.83
N PHE A 634 -13.21 23.56 -20.50
CA PHE A 634 -13.56 22.33 -21.23
C PHE A 634 -14.49 22.60 -22.44
N GLY A 635 -14.48 21.71 -23.42
CA GLY A 635 -15.38 21.76 -24.58
C GLY A 635 -14.74 22.29 -25.86
N ARG A 636 -13.41 22.19 -25.98
CA ARG A 636 -12.68 22.64 -27.18
C ARG A 636 -12.72 21.59 -28.29
N THR A 637 -13.13 22.00 -29.49
CA THR A 637 -13.03 21.16 -30.70
C THR A 637 -12.16 21.80 -31.78
N ASN A 638 -11.56 20.96 -32.63
CA ASN A 638 -10.88 21.41 -33.84
C ASN A 638 -11.90 21.85 -34.92
N ALA A 639 -11.40 22.25 -36.09
CA ALA A 639 -12.25 22.70 -37.21
C ALA A 639 -13.18 21.60 -37.78
N GLN A 640 -12.88 20.33 -37.50
CA GLN A 640 -13.65 19.16 -37.91
C GLN A 640 -14.67 18.74 -36.84
N GLY A 641 -14.72 19.43 -35.70
CA GLY A 641 -15.62 19.11 -34.58
C GLY A 641 -15.10 18.00 -33.67
N GLU A 642 -13.85 17.56 -33.83
CA GLU A 642 -13.25 16.56 -32.94
C GLU A 642 -12.66 17.24 -31.69
N PRO A 643 -12.76 16.60 -30.50
CA PRO A 643 -12.15 17.11 -29.28
C PRO A 643 -10.64 17.35 -29.40
N GLU A 644 -10.20 18.55 -29.02
CA GLU A 644 -8.80 19.01 -29.10
C GLU A 644 -8.31 19.52 -27.73
N LEU A 645 -7.07 19.21 -27.36
CA LEU A 645 -6.37 19.81 -26.23
C LEU A 645 -5.44 20.92 -26.73
N LEU A 646 -5.65 22.16 -26.30
CA LEU A 646 -4.74 23.29 -26.54
C LEU A 646 -4.07 23.72 -25.24
N LEU A 647 -2.74 23.77 -25.25
CA LEU A 647 -1.90 24.22 -24.14
C LEU A 647 -1.27 25.57 -24.48
N LEU A 648 -1.51 26.54 -23.61
CA LEU A 648 -1.03 27.91 -23.70
C LEU A 648 -0.11 28.23 -22.52
N PHE A 649 0.97 28.96 -22.78
CA PHE A 649 1.82 29.54 -21.75
C PHE A 649 2.10 31.00 -22.09
N ARG A 650 1.66 31.92 -21.23
CA ARG A 650 1.76 33.38 -21.42
C ARG A 650 1.19 33.83 -22.77
N GLY A 651 0.07 33.23 -23.16
CA GLY A 651 -0.62 33.49 -24.43
C GLY A 651 0.01 32.86 -25.68
N ARG A 652 1.16 32.18 -25.56
CA ARG A 652 1.79 31.43 -26.66
C ARG A 652 1.30 29.98 -26.66
N GLU A 653 0.98 29.46 -27.84
CA GLU A 653 0.74 28.02 -28.03
C GLU A 653 2.04 27.24 -27.81
N VAL A 654 1.99 26.33 -26.83
CA VAL A 654 3.11 25.43 -26.51
C VAL A 654 2.81 23.98 -26.86
N GLY A 655 1.54 23.58 -26.98
CA GLY A 655 1.16 22.24 -27.46
C GLY A 655 -0.29 22.16 -27.91
N ARG A 656 -0.58 21.24 -28.85
CA ARG A 656 -1.91 21.02 -29.43
C ARG A 656 -2.10 19.54 -29.82
N LEU A 657 -2.96 18.83 -29.12
CA LEU A 657 -3.16 17.38 -29.30
C LEU A 657 -4.61 17.05 -29.69
N SER A 658 -4.76 16.05 -30.56
CA SER A 658 -6.05 15.40 -30.82
C SER A 658 -6.35 14.47 -29.65
N MET A 659 -7.49 14.65 -28.98
CA MET A 659 -7.88 13.75 -27.88
C MET A 659 -8.12 12.31 -28.35
N PRO A 660 -8.78 12.06 -29.51
CA PRO A 660 -8.86 10.71 -30.06
C PRO A 660 -7.48 10.06 -30.26
N PHE A 661 -6.48 10.79 -30.76
CA PHE A 661 -5.14 10.22 -30.89
C PHE A 661 -4.47 9.99 -29.54
N LEU A 662 -4.63 10.92 -28.60
CA LEU A 662 -4.06 10.79 -27.25
C LEU A 662 -4.57 9.54 -26.53
N HIS A 663 -5.85 9.20 -26.66
CA HIS A 663 -6.46 8.08 -25.91
C HIS A 663 -6.53 6.76 -26.70
N ASP A 664 -6.74 6.82 -28.02
CA ASP A 664 -6.97 5.63 -28.86
C ASP A 664 -5.82 5.35 -29.87
N GLY A 665 -4.79 6.20 -29.89
CA GLY A 665 -3.67 6.11 -30.86
C GLY A 665 -2.58 5.11 -30.49
N ILE A 666 -2.61 4.55 -29.27
CA ILE A 666 -1.57 3.67 -28.75
C ILE A 666 -1.62 2.27 -29.42
N PRO A 667 -0.50 1.75 -29.95
CA PRO A 667 -0.45 0.39 -30.46
C PRO A 667 -0.42 -0.64 -29.31
N MET A 668 -1.40 -1.56 -29.29
CA MET A 668 -1.45 -2.62 -28.27
C MET A 668 -0.65 -3.86 -28.70
N PRO A 669 0.32 -4.33 -27.89
CA PRO A 669 1.16 -5.47 -28.27
C PRO A 669 0.41 -6.81 -28.14
N THR A 670 0.95 -7.83 -28.82
CA THR A 670 0.66 -9.24 -28.52
C THR A 670 1.85 -9.83 -27.78
N ARG A 671 1.61 -10.53 -26.67
CA ARG A 671 2.65 -11.08 -25.79
C ARG A 671 2.53 -12.61 -25.68
N GLU A 672 3.65 -13.28 -25.49
CA GLU A 672 3.69 -14.72 -25.23
C GLU A 672 3.82 -15.00 -23.73
N ALA A 673 3.06 -15.97 -23.24
CA ALA A 673 3.11 -16.45 -21.87
C ALA A 673 3.30 -17.97 -21.87
N VAL A 674 4.31 -18.47 -21.15
CA VAL A 674 4.63 -19.90 -21.09
C VAL A 674 4.63 -20.37 -19.64
N TRP A 675 3.64 -21.17 -19.27
CA TRP A 675 3.59 -21.82 -17.97
C TRP A 675 4.40 -23.11 -17.98
N ILE A 676 5.29 -23.22 -16.99
CA ILE A 676 6.04 -24.44 -16.70
C ILE A 676 5.65 -24.86 -15.29
N PRO A 677 4.84 -25.92 -15.12
CA PRO A 677 4.49 -26.42 -13.80
C PRO A 677 5.76 -26.74 -13.00
N PRO A 678 5.88 -26.28 -11.74
CA PRO A 678 7.01 -26.68 -10.91
C PRO A 678 7.06 -28.21 -10.79
N SER A 679 8.24 -28.80 -10.97
CA SER A 679 8.45 -30.21 -10.65
C SER A 679 8.11 -30.44 -9.18
N LEU A 680 7.16 -31.34 -8.89
CA LEU A 680 6.79 -31.76 -7.53
C LEU A 680 8.04 -32.25 -6.77
N VAL A 681 8.69 -31.37 -6.02
CA VAL A 681 9.71 -31.77 -5.05
C VAL A 681 8.95 -32.42 -3.90
N GLY A 682 9.27 -33.69 -3.61
CA GLY A 682 8.55 -34.51 -2.65
C GLY A 682 8.34 -33.81 -1.30
N SER A 683 7.13 -33.95 -0.78
CA SER A 683 6.67 -33.53 0.55
C SER A 683 7.74 -33.73 1.64
N GLY A 684 8.40 -32.64 2.04
CA GLY A 684 9.36 -32.61 3.13
C GLY A 684 9.53 -31.18 3.60
N GLY A 685 8.61 -30.72 4.46
CA GLY A 685 8.67 -29.41 5.08
C GLY A 685 9.94 -29.24 5.93
N GLY A 686 10.73 -28.23 5.57
CA GLY A 686 11.87 -27.69 6.33
C GLY A 686 12.29 -26.36 5.71
N PRO A 687 12.74 -25.36 6.49
CA PRO A 687 13.02 -24.03 5.98
C PRO A 687 14.22 -24.07 5.03
N VAL A 688 14.05 -23.48 3.84
CA VAL A 688 15.07 -23.46 2.78
C VAL A 688 16.08 -22.34 3.04
N GLY A 689 17.35 -22.70 3.18
CA GLY A 689 18.48 -21.79 3.12
C GLY A 689 19.02 -21.69 1.68
N ALA A 690 19.27 -20.44 1.26
CA ALA A 690 20.15 -19.90 0.20
C ALA A 690 20.27 -20.62 -1.17
N PRO A 691 20.22 -19.86 -2.30
CA PRO A 691 20.43 -20.41 -3.63
C PRO A 691 21.92 -20.74 -3.85
N THR A 692 22.22 -21.97 -4.29
CA THR A 692 23.55 -22.32 -4.81
C THR A 692 23.58 -22.17 -6.32
N SER A 693 24.68 -21.56 -6.78
CA SER A 693 25.02 -21.19 -8.15
C SER A 693 25.03 -22.37 -9.12
N SER A 694 24.41 -22.18 -10.28
CA SER A 694 24.51 -23.04 -11.46
C SER A 694 25.92 -22.97 -12.06
N SER A 695 26.62 -24.11 -12.09
CA SER A 695 27.77 -24.34 -12.96
C SER A 695 27.61 -25.68 -13.68
N SER A 696 27.42 -25.63 -15.00
CA SER A 696 27.47 -26.78 -15.90
C SER A 696 28.84 -27.48 -15.82
N PRO A 697 28.88 -28.80 -16.05
CA PRO A 697 30.01 -29.36 -16.79
C PRO A 697 29.57 -30.20 -17.98
N SER A 698 30.30 -29.97 -19.06
CA SER A 698 30.36 -30.70 -20.31
C SER A 698 30.71 -32.19 -20.15
N SER A 699 30.20 -32.96 -21.10
CA SER A 699 30.46 -34.36 -21.48
C SER A 699 31.81 -35.00 -21.12
N SER A 700 31.74 -36.21 -20.58
CA SER A 700 32.58 -37.34 -21.03
C SER A 700 31.91 -38.68 -20.71
N HIS A 701 31.79 -39.52 -21.73
CA HIS A 701 31.35 -40.91 -21.67
C HIS A 701 32.10 -41.73 -20.63
N GLN A 702 31.38 -42.50 -19.81
CA GLN A 702 31.75 -43.89 -19.48
C GLN A 702 30.54 -44.66 -18.97
N SER A 703 30.20 -45.72 -19.69
CA SER A 703 29.20 -46.72 -19.38
C SER A 703 29.64 -47.59 -18.21
N ILE A 704 28.83 -47.68 -17.15
CA ILE A 704 28.86 -48.82 -16.23
C ILE A 704 27.42 -49.24 -15.96
N SER A 705 27.13 -50.48 -16.34
CA SER A 705 25.92 -51.22 -16.04
C SER A 705 25.88 -51.63 -14.57
N SER A 706 24.69 -51.59 -13.96
CA SER A 706 24.03 -52.75 -13.35
C SER A 706 22.98 -52.34 -12.31
N SER A 707 21.87 -53.03 -12.42
CA SER A 707 20.74 -53.17 -11.50
C SER A 707 21.07 -53.01 -10.01
N SER A 708 20.39 -52.08 -9.34
CA SER A 708 19.96 -52.28 -7.96
C SER A 708 18.64 -51.57 -7.72
N THR A 709 17.60 -52.37 -7.51
CA THR A 709 16.27 -51.94 -7.06
C THR A 709 16.40 -51.45 -5.63
N VAL A 710 16.64 -50.15 -5.43
CA VAL A 710 16.58 -49.52 -4.10
C VAL A 710 15.12 -49.21 -3.81
N SER A 711 14.45 -50.13 -3.14
CA SER A 711 13.22 -49.86 -2.40
C SER A 711 13.54 -48.80 -1.35
N SER A 712 13.17 -47.55 -1.61
CA SER A 712 13.24 -46.48 -0.61
C SER A 712 12.13 -46.74 0.41
N ALA A 713 12.46 -47.46 1.47
CA ALA A 713 11.64 -47.54 2.66
C ALA A 713 11.36 -46.11 3.15
N VAL A 714 10.11 -45.67 3.02
CA VAL A 714 9.61 -44.43 3.61
C VAL A 714 9.81 -44.58 5.12
N LYS A 715 10.77 -43.86 5.69
CA LYS A 715 10.93 -43.78 7.15
C LYS A 715 9.61 -43.25 7.72
N SER A 716 9.03 -43.98 8.65
CA SER A 716 7.89 -43.52 9.42
C SER A 716 8.20 -42.16 10.05
N PRO A 717 7.32 -41.16 9.91
CA PRO A 717 7.57 -39.81 10.40
C PRO A 717 7.73 -39.79 11.92
N SER A 718 8.74 -39.08 12.42
CA SER A 718 8.95 -38.88 13.86
C SER A 718 7.89 -37.92 14.46
N PRO A 719 7.54 -38.09 15.76
CA PRO A 719 6.72 -37.13 16.50
C PRO A 719 7.34 -35.72 16.47
N ILE A 720 6.50 -34.69 16.48
CA ILE A 720 6.93 -33.28 16.54
C ILE A 720 6.83 -32.80 17.99
N ASP A 721 7.82 -32.02 18.45
CA ASP A 721 7.68 -31.27 19.70
C ASP A 721 6.69 -30.13 19.51
N ILE A 722 5.45 -30.34 19.94
CA ILE A 722 4.33 -29.42 19.74
C ILE A 722 4.60 -28.07 20.44
N LYS A 723 5.10 -28.10 21.70
CA LYS A 723 5.36 -26.87 22.46
C LYS A 723 6.44 -26.05 21.77
N TYR A 724 7.56 -26.69 21.43
CA TYR A 724 8.66 -26.00 20.75
C TYR A 724 8.23 -25.42 19.40
N THR A 725 7.49 -26.20 18.61
CA THR A 725 7.03 -25.78 17.26
C THR A 725 6.05 -24.62 17.35
N LEU A 726 5.06 -24.67 18.26
CA LEU A 726 4.10 -23.59 18.48
C LEU A 726 4.81 -22.29 18.89
N LEU A 727 5.73 -22.34 19.86
CA LEU A 727 6.46 -21.16 20.31
C LEU A 727 7.40 -20.60 19.22
N ARG A 728 7.97 -21.46 18.37
CA ARG A 728 8.78 -21.03 17.21
C ARG A 728 7.92 -20.36 16.14
N LEU A 729 6.73 -20.89 15.84
CA LEU A 729 5.80 -20.30 14.89
C LEU A 729 5.26 -18.95 15.39
N LEU A 730 4.83 -18.86 16.65
CA LEU A 730 4.41 -17.58 17.24
C LEU A 730 5.51 -16.52 17.23
N ALA A 731 6.78 -16.94 17.34
CA ALA A 731 7.93 -16.04 17.24
C ALA A 731 8.38 -15.77 15.79
N HIS A 732 7.78 -16.40 14.78
CA HIS A 732 8.15 -16.16 13.38
C HIS A 732 7.63 -14.79 12.93
N PRO A 733 8.43 -13.91 12.28
CA PRO A 733 8.01 -12.54 11.94
C PRO A 733 6.69 -12.42 11.17
N ASN A 734 6.37 -13.39 10.29
CA ASN A 734 5.09 -13.42 9.58
C ASN A 734 3.87 -13.65 10.49
N ILE A 735 4.04 -14.36 11.61
CA ILE A 735 2.97 -14.67 12.58
C ILE A 735 3.00 -13.71 13.78
N ALA A 736 4.20 -13.39 14.28
CA ALA A 736 4.40 -12.58 15.48
C ALA A 736 3.62 -11.24 15.46
N SER A 737 3.33 -10.73 16.66
CA SER A 737 2.49 -9.55 16.84
C SER A 737 3.00 -8.33 16.06
N LYS A 738 2.10 -7.70 15.30
CA LYS A 738 2.37 -6.42 14.61
C LYS A 738 2.06 -5.20 15.49
N ARG A 739 1.87 -5.38 16.80
CA ARG A 739 1.42 -4.37 17.76
C ARG A 739 2.24 -3.06 17.74
N TRP A 740 3.55 -3.14 17.55
CA TRP A 740 4.42 -1.95 17.51
C TRP A 740 4.09 -1.03 16.33
N ILE A 741 3.61 -1.58 15.21
CA ILE A 741 3.13 -0.83 14.04
C ILE A 741 1.76 -0.26 14.37
N VAL A 742 0.81 -1.14 14.71
CA VAL A 742 -0.60 -0.77 14.89
C VAL A 742 -0.77 0.33 15.93
N ARG A 743 -0.01 0.31 17.03
CA ARG A 743 -0.13 1.30 18.12
C ARG A 743 0.40 2.70 17.77
N GLN A 744 1.04 2.86 16.63
CA GLN A 744 1.48 4.16 16.17
C GLN A 744 0.38 4.94 15.45
N TYR A 745 -0.60 4.22 14.90
CA TYR A 745 -1.68 4.81 14.13
C TYR A 745 -2.84 5.23 15.04
N ASP A 746 -3.56 6.25 14.61
CA ASP A 746 -4.87 6.55 15.16
C ASP A 746 -5.90 5.51 14.72
N HIS A 747 -6.80 5.10 15.63
CA HIS A 747 -7.89 4.15 15.39
C HIS A 747 -9.26 4.68 15.83
N GLU A 748 -9.34 5.93 16.27
CA GLU A 748 -10.45 6.47 17.08
C GLU A 748 -11.03 7.76 16.50
N VAL A 749 -10.23 8.52 15.73
CA VAL A 749 -10.67 9.76 15.10
C VAL A 749 -11.90 9.49 14.24
N GLN A 750 -12.81 10.47 14.22
CA GLN A 750 -14.18 10.40 13.72
C GLN A 750 -15.17 9.60 14.59
N GLY A 751 -14.69 8.82 15.57
CA GLY A 751 -15.54 8.15 16.57
C GLY A 751 -16.38 6.99 16.04
N ASN A 752 -15.97 6.40 14.91
CA ASN A 752 -16.77 5.42 14.15
C ASN A 752 -16.18 4.00 14.11
N THR A 753 -15.07 3.73 14.79
CA THR A 753 -14.47 2.38 14.81
C THR A 753 -15.13 1.51 15.87
N ILE A 754 -15.73 0.40 15.45
CA ILE A 754 -16.42 -0.58 16.31
C ILE A 754 -15.44 -1.68 16.74
N ILE A 755 -14.81 -2.34 15.76
CA ILE A 755 -13.73 -3.32 16.00
C ILE A 755 -12.42 -2.71 15.51
N LYS A 756 -11.44 -2.67 16.41
CA LYS A 756 -10.09 -2.19 16.16
C LYS A 756 -9.17 -3.34 15.74
N PRO A 757 -8.05 -3.05 15.06
CA PRO A 757 -7.10 -4.09 14.65
C PRO A 757 -6.44 -4.86 15.80
N LEU A 758 -6.44 -4.32 17.03
CA LEU A 758 -6.07 -5.08 18.22
C LEU A 758 -7.28 -5.28 19.13
N VAL A 759 -7.59 -6.53 19.46
CA VAL A 759 -8.79 -6.94 20.22
C VAL A 759 -8.45 -7.55 21.58
N GLY A 760 -9.51 -7.87 22.33
CA GLY A 760 -9.43 -8.38 23.70
C GLY A 760 -9.18 -7.30 24.77
N PRO A 761 -9.31 -7.66 26.06
CA PRO A 761 -9.25 -6.71 27.17
C PRO A 761 -7.89 -5.98 27.29
N GLY A 762 -6.80 -6.62 26.86
CA GLY A 762 -5.46 -6.00 26.85
C GLY A 762 -5.14 -5.22 25.56
N GLY A 763 -5.98 -5.32 24.52
CA GLY A 763 -5.66 -4.79 23.18
C GLY A 763 -4.32 -5.32 22.65
N ILE A 764 -4.13 -6.64 22.73
CA ILE A 764 -2.89 -7.34 22.32
C ILE A 764 -3.12 -8.43 21.30
N GLY A 765 -4.35 -8.93 21.16
CA GLY A 765 -4.69 -9.93 20.16
C GLY A 765 -4.82 -9.30 18.78
N PRO A 766 -4.41 -9.98 17.71
CA PRO A 766 -4.77 -9.54 16.35
C PRO A 766 -6.30 -9.59 16.20
N GLY A 767 -6.89 -8.74 15.36
CA GLY A 767 -8.27 -8.91 14.91
C GLY A 767 -8.27 -9.39 13.46
N ASP A 768 -9.20 -10.27 13.09
CA ASP A 768 -9.33 -10.75 11.72
C ASP A 768 -9.67 -9.60 10.74
N ALA A 769 -10.52 -8.68 11.18
CA ALA A 769 -10.95 -7.53 10.40
C ALA A 769 -11.28 -6.35 11.34
N ALA A 770 -11.21 -5.13 10.80
CA ALA A 770 -11.79 -3.98 11.48
C ALA A 770 -13.24 -3.79 11.07
N VAL A 771 -14.05 -3.20 11.94
CA VAL A 771 -15.43 -2.80 11.63
C VAL A 771 -15.57 -1.32 11.94
N ILE A 772 -15.98 -0.54 10.95
CA ILE A 772 -16.31 0.88 11.10
C ILE A 772 -17.80 1.11 10.88
N GLN A 773 -18.32 2.24 11.36
CA GLN A 773 -19.68 2.69 11.16
C GLN A 773 -19.67 3.91 10.21
N PRO A 774 -19.79 3.71 8.88
CA PRO A 774 -19.65 4.80 7.90
C PRO A 774 -20.64 5.95 8.10
N VAL A 775 -21.85 5.60 8.55
CA VAL A 775 -22.95 6.53 8.80
C VAL A 775 -23.26 6.56 10.30
N PRO A 776 -22.95 7.65 11.01
CA PRO A 776 -23.17 7.76 12.45
C PRO A 776 -24.61 7.45 12.85
N GLY A 777 -24.78 6.59 13.86
CA GLY A 777 -26.08 6.15 14.36
C GLY A 777 -26.73 5.00 13.59
N SER A 778 -26.19 4.58 12.44
CA SER A 778 -26.67 3.39 11.73
C SER A 778 -26.40 2.11 12.53
N LYS A 779 -27.29 1.12 12.47
CA LYS A 779 -26.99 -0.22 13.00
C LYS A 779 -26.02 -0.98 12.09
N GLN A 780 -25.93 -0.60 10.82
CA GLN A 780 -25.04 -1.24 9.88
C GLN A 780 -23.61 -0.75 10.06
N GLY A 781 -22.65 -1.65 9.84
CA GLY A 781 -21.23 -1.37 9.80
C GLY A 781 -20.61 -1.81 8.48
N LEU A 782 -19.33 -1.51 8.33
CA LEU A 782 -18.50 -1.91 7.22
C LEU A 782 -17.26 -2.61 7.78
N ALA A 783 -17.15 -3.91 7.52
CA ALA A 783 -15.95 -4.68 7.81
C ALA A 783 -14.89 -4.43 6.73
N VAL A 784 -13.62 -4.36 7.12
CA VAL A 784 -12.47 -4.19 6.23
C VAL A 784 -11.40 -5.21 6.58
N ALA A 785 -10.97 -6.00 5.61
CA ALA A 785 -9.95 -7.03 5.77
C ALA A 785 -9.12 -7.24 4.50
N CYS A 786 -8.06 -8.03 4.61
CA CYS A 786 -7.26 -8.47 3.47
C CYS A 786 -6.97 -9.97 3.51
N GLY A 787 -6.51 -10.51 2.38
CA GLY A 787 -5.89 -11.83 2.27
C GLY A 787 -4.61 -11.77 1.43
N LEU A 788 -3.58 -12.51 1.84
CA LEU A 788 -2.22 -12.43 1.27
C LEU A 788 -1.51 -13.79 1.34
N GLN A 789 -1.57 -14.55 0.25
CA GLN A 789 -1.11 -15.96 0.22
C GLN A 789 0.17 -16.18 -0.61
N VAL A 790 1.18 -15.34 -0.40
CA VAL A 790 2.46 -15.37 -1.16
C VAL A 790 3.10 -16.77 -1.22
N PRO A 791 3.20 -17.54 -0.11
CA PRO A 791 3.79 -18.89 -0.18
C PRO A 791 2.99 -19.88 -1.05
N VAL A 792 1.69 -19.66 -1.26
CA VAL A 792 0.88 -20.52 -2.14
C VAL A 792 1.24 -20.27 -3.60
N GLY A 793 1.57 -19.03 -3.97
CA GLY A 793 1.87 -18.60 -5.33
C GLY A 793 3.33 -18.64 -5.72
N ASP A 794 4.23 -18.87 -4.77
CA ASP A 794 5.67 -18.83 -5.01
C ASP A 794 6.16 -20.01 -5.86
N VAL A 795 6.28 -19.75 -7.17
CA VAL A 795 6.75 -20.71 -8.19
C VAL A 795 8.12 -21.31 -7.84
N ALA A 796 9.01 -20.53 -7.23
CA ALA A 796 10.35 -21.01 -6.82
C ALA A 796 10.29 -22.06 -5.71
N SER A 797 9.23 -22.03 -4.90
CA SER A 797 8.95 -22.98 -3.81
C SER A 797 7.97 -24.09 -4.22
N GLY A 798 7.63 -24.19 -5.51
CA GLY A 798 6.67 -25.17 -6.02
C GLY A 798 5.20 -24.77 -5.93
N GLY A 799 4.93 -23.47 -5.73
CA GLY A 799 3.57 -22.89 -5.68
C GLY A 799 2.97 -22.60 -7.04
N ASP A 800 1.70 -22.20 -7.03
CA ASP A 800 0.89 -21.86 -8.21
C ASP A 800 0.08 -20.56 -7.98
N PRO A 801 0.36 -19.48 -8.72
CA PRO A 801 -0.37 -18.22 -8.61
C PRO A 801 -1.89 -18.30 -8.82
N TYR A 802 -2.39 -19.30 -9.55
CA TYR A 802 -3.83 -19.56 -9.65
C TYR A 802 -4.42 -19.92 -8.28
N LEU A 803 -3.76 -20.81 -7.55
CA LEU A 803 -4.18 -21.23 -6.21
C LEU A 803 -3.99 -20.13 -5.17
N MET A 804 -2.95 -19.30 -5.32
CA MET A 804 -2.76 -18.11 -4.50
C MET A 804 -3.98 -17.18 -4.57
N ALA A 805 -4.48 -16.92 -5.77
CA ALA A 805 -5.66 -16.07 -5.94
C ALA A 805 -6.90 -16.67 -5.27
N LEU A 806 -7.13 -17.99 -5.41
CA LEU A 806 -8.22 -18.68 -4.71
C LEU A 806 -8.09 -18.54 -3.18
N ALA A 807 -6.90 -18.78 -2.65
CA ALA A 807 -6.64 -18.78 -1.22
C ALA A 807 -6.70 -17.36 -0.62
N ALA A 808 -6.21 -16.33 -1.34
CA ALA A 808 -6.26 -14.95 -0.88
C ALA A 808 -7.68 -14.39 -0.85
N VAL A 809 -8.53 -14.73 -1.83
CA VAL A 809 -9.96 -14.36 -1.80
C VAL A 809 -10.68 -15.09 -0.66
N ASP A 810 -10.43 -16.39 -0.48
CA ASP A 810 -10.99 -17.16 0.64
C ASP A 810 -10.61 -16.54 2.00
N GLU A 811 -9.33 -16.25 2.22
CA GLU A 811 -8.83 -15.61 3.44
C GLU A 811 -9.48 -14.26 3.71
N CYS A 812 -9.56 -13.39 2.70
CA CYS A 812 -10.22 -12.10 2.83
C CYS A 812 -11.70 -12.25 3.24
N VAL A 813 -12.43 -13.18 2.62
CA VAL A 813 -13.84 -13.46 2.97
C VAL A 813 -13.95 -14.03 4.39
N ARG A 814 -13.08 -14.97 4.78
CA ARG A 814 -13.08 -15.55 6.12
C ARG A 814 -12.90 -14.47 7.19
N ASN A 815 -11.91 -13.60 6.99
CA ASN A 815 -11.63 -12.50 7.91
C ASN A 815 -12.82 -11.54 8.08
N LEU A 816 -13.48 -11.17 6.98
CA LEU A 816 -14.69 -10.34 7.01
C LEU A 816 -15.85 -11.05 7.74
N VAL A 817 -16.05 -12.34 7.48
CA VAL A 817 -17.14 -13.12 8.08
C VAL A 817 -16.91 -13.34 9.58
N CYS A 818 -15.66 -13.51 10.03
CA CYS A 818 -15.33 -13.64 11.46
C CYS A 818 -15.83 -12.47 12.31
N VAL A 819 -15.93 -11.25 11.74
CA VAL A 819 -16.45 -10.07 12.44
C VAL A 819 -17.94 -9.81 12.19
N GLY A 820 -18.61 -10.70 11.46
CA GLY A 820 -20.05 -10.66 11.19
C GLY A 820 -20.45 -9.96 9.89
N ALA A 821 -19.55 -9.83 8.90
CA ALA A 821 -19.94 -9.36 7.58
C ALA A 821 -20.88 -10.37 6.89
N ASP A 822 -21.86 -9.86 6.16
CA ASP A 822 -22.72 -10.64 5.28
C ASP A 822 -21.94 -11.07 4.03
N PRO A 823 -21.70 -12.39 3.81
CA PRO A 823 -20.92 -12.87 2.68
C PRO A 823 -21.55 -12.56 1.31
N GLU A 824 -22.85 -12.27 1.23
CA GLU A 824 -23.50 -11.86 -0.04
C GLU A 824 -23.36 -10.35 -0.33
N ARG A 825 -22.74 -9.60 0.60
CA ARG A 825 -22.50 -8.15 0.51
C ARG A 825 -21.02 -7.81 0.70
N ILE A 826 -20.14 -8.66 0.16
CA ILE A 826 -18.68 -8.43 0.13
C ILE A 826 -18.25 -8.02 -1.28
N ALA A 827 -17.53 -6.90 -1.38
CA ALA A 827 -16.78 -6.51 -2.57
C ALA A 827 -15.28 -6.59 -2.29
N ILE A 828 -14.50 -6.86 -3.33
CA ILE A 828 -13.06 -7.05 -3.25
C ILE A 828 -12.29 -6.16 -4.24
N LEU A 829 -10.99 -6.07 -4.02
CA LEU A 829 -10.02 -5.40 -4.87
C LEU A 829 -8.81 -6.29 -5.07
N ASP A 830 -8.22 -6.22 -6.26
CA ASP A 830 -7.00 -6.92 -6.64
C ASP A 830 -5.80 -5.95 -6.72
N ASN A 831 -4.70 -6.30 -6.06
CA ASN A 831 -3.44 -5.59 -6.19
C ASN A 831 -2.32 -6.55 -6.61
N PHE A 832 -2.00 -6.57 -7.91
CA PHE A 832 -0.95 -7.42 -8.48
C PHE A 832 0.43 -6.75 -8.35
N CYS A 833 1.36 -7.38 -7.63
CA CYS A 833 2.78 -7.00 -7.60
C CYS A 833 3.63 -8.12 -8.20
N TRP A 834 4.17 -7.88 -9.40
CA TRP A 834 4.88 -8.88 -10.19
C TRP A 834 6.29 -8.42 -10.59
N PRO A 835 7.24 -9.36 -10.78
CA PRO A 835 8.49 -9.10 -11.52
C PRO A 835 8.22 -8.71 -12.98
N SER A 836 9.28 -8.45 -13.75
CA SER A 836 9.14 -8.08 -15.17
C SER A 836 8.40 -9.14 -15.98
N CYS A 837 7.27 -8.75 -16.58
CA CYS A 837 6.46 -9.57 -17.49
C CYS A 837 7.00 -9.61 -18.92
N GLN A 838 8.23 -9.14 -19.16
CA GLN A 838 8.95 -9.41 -20.40
C GLN A 838 9.34 -10.89 -20.50
N LYS A 839 9.59 -11.55 -19.37
CA LYS A 839 9.79 -13.00 -19.30
C LYS A 839 8.44 -13.71 -19.48
N PRO A 840 8.29 -14.62 -20.47
CA PRO A 840 7.03 -15.33 -20.71
C PRO A 840 6.53 -16.13 -19.50
N GLU A 841 7.43 -16.61 -18.64
CA GLU A 841 7.08 -17.37 -17.43
C GLU A 841 6.44 -16.48 -16.36
N ASN A 842 6.97 -15.27 -16.17
CA ASN A 842 6.41 -14.28 -15.24
C ASN A 842 5.03 -13.80 -15.73
N LEU A 843 4.87 -13.59 -17.04
CA LEU A 843 3.56 -13.26 -17.62
C LEU A 843 2.57 -14.43 -17.48
N ALA A 844 3.02 -15.68 -17.63
CA ALA A 844 2.18 -16.86 -17.39
C ALA A 844 1.73 -16.96 -15.93
N ALA A 845 2.61 -16.68 -14.97
CA ALA A 845 2.25 -16.59 -13.56
C ALA A 845 1.16 -15.52 -13.31
N LEU A 846 1.26 -14.36 -13.98
CA LEU A 846 0.25 -13.30 -13.89
C LEU A 846 -1.10 -13.73 -14.49
N VAL A 847 -1.09 -14.38 -15.66
CA VAL A 847 -2.29 -14.96 -16.28
C VAL A 847 -2.97 -15.94 -15.32
N ARG A 848 -2.20 -16.83 -14.70
CA ARG A 848 -2.75 -17.81 -13.75
C ARG A 848 -3.41 -17.17 -12.55
N ALA A 849 -2.80 -16.14 -11.97
CA ALA A 849 -3.41 -15.39 -10.87
C ALA A 849 -4.70 -14.69 -11.30
N ALA A 850 -4.73 -14.07 -12.48
CA ALA A 850 -5.93 -13.42 -13.02
C ALA A 850 -7.09 -14.40 -13.27
N GLU A 851 -6.80 -15.60 -13.81
CA GLU A 851 -7.80 -16.66 -13.95
C GLU A 851 -8.31 -17.17 -12.59
N GLY A 852 -7.44 -17.24 -11.59
CA GLY A 852 -7.82 -17.59 -10.22
C GLY A 852 -8.72 -16.53 -9.59
N CYS A 853 -8.43 -15.24 -9.82
CA CYS A 853 -9.32 -14.15 -9.41
C CYS A 853 -10.71 -14.30 -10.02
N TYR A 854 -10.80 -14.62 -11.33
CA TYR A 854 -12.08 -14.83 -12.00
C TYR A 854 -12.90 -15.96 -11.35
N ASP A 855 -12.27 -17.12 -11.13
CA ASP A 855 -12.96 -18.29 -10.56
C ASP A 855 -13.34 -18.08 -9.09
N ALA A 856 -12.47 -17.47 -8.30
CA ALA A 856 -12.74 -17.16 -6.89
C ALA A 856 -13.89 -16.16 -6.74
N ALA A 857 -13.85 -15.05 -7.48
CA ALA A 857 -14.90 -14.02 -7.42
C ALA A 857 -16.27 -14.57 -7.84
N LYS A 858 -16.33 -15.35 -8.92
CA LYS A 858 -17.57 -16.01 -9.36
C LYS A 858 -18.10 -16.99 -8.31
N THR A 859 -17.21 -17.71 -7.64
CA THR A 859 -17.60 -18.76 -6.67
C THR A 859 -18.07 -18.17 -5.33
N TYR A 860 -17.35 -17.18 -4.80
CA TYR A 860 -17.76 -16.46 -3.58
C TYR A 860 -18.82 -15.38 -3.83
N ARG A 861 -19.13 -15.08 -5.09
CA ARG A 861 -20.03 -14.00 -5.52
C ARG A 861 -19.57 -12.62 -5.07
N THR A 862 -18.25 -12.42 -5.01
CA THR A 862 -17.62 -11.18 -4.55
C THR A 862 -17.08 -10.38 -5.75
N PRO A 863 -17.76 -9.30 -6.18
CA PRO A 863 -17.29 -8.51 -7.32
C PRO A 863 -16.00 -7.77 -6.99
N PHE A 864 -15.09 -7.72 -7.95
CA PHE A 864 -13.99 -6.76 -7.96
C PHE A 864 -14.54 -5.37 -8.32
N VAL A 865 -14.35 -4.39 -7.44
CA VAL A 865 -14.87 -3.02 -7.65
C VAL A 865 -13.77 -2.04 -8.06
N SER A 866 -12.53 -2.34 -7.72
CA SER A 866 -11.33 -1.56 -8.03
C SER A 866 -10.10 -2.47 -7.93
N GLY A 867 -8.95 -2.00 -8.41
CA GLY A 867 -7.68 -2.72 -8.30
C GLY A 867 -6.50 -1.86 -8.72
N LYS A 868 -5.30 -2.46 -8.70
CA LYS A 868 -4.06 -1.88 -9.22
C LYS A 868 -3.08 -2.98 -9.62
N ASP A 869 -2.21 -2.70 -10.57
CA ASP A 869 -1.03 -3.50 -10.84
C ASP A 869 0.25 -2.66 -10.71
N SER A 870 1.27 -3.31 -10.18
CA SER A 870 2.66 -2.87 -10.15
C SER A 870 3.49 -3.99 -10.75
N LEU A 871 4.07 -3.73 -11.92
CA LEU A 871 4.93 -4.65 -12.64
C LEU A 871 6.38 -4.21 -12.53
N ASN A 872 7.31 -5.05 -12.98
CA ASN A 872 8.76 -4.79 -12.91
C ASN A 872 9.32 -4.69 -11.48
N ASN A 873 8.65 -5.29 -10.50
CA ASN A 873 9.17 -5.36 -9.13
C ASN A 873 10.35 -6.35 -9.06
N GLN A 874 11.54 -5.86 -9.33
CA GLN A 874 12.80 -6.58 -9.25
C GLN A 874 13.94 -5.60 -9.00
N PHE A 875 15.10 -6.11 -8.58
CA PHE A 875 16.28 -5.31 -8.28
C PHE A 875 17.53 -5.89 -8.95
N ARG A 876 18.27 -5.05 -9.67
CA ARG A 876 19.50 -5.43 -10.37
C ARG A 876 20.72 -4.72 -9.80
N TYR A 877 21.78 -5.48 -9.55
CA TYR A 877 23.07 -4.91 -9.14
C TYR A 877 24.25 -5.75 -9.64
N ARG A 878 25.44 -5.16 -9.63
CA ARG A 878 26.69 -5.86 -9.90
C ARG A 878 27.37 -6.23 -8.58
N ASP A 879 27.57 -7.52 -8.36
CA ASP A 879 28.26 -8.01 -7.17
C ASP A 879 29.76 -7.65 -7.26
N GLU A 880 30.24 -6.86 -6.31
CA GLU A 880 31.62 -6.35 -6.34
C GLU A 880 32.68 -7.45 -6.16
N ALA A 881 32.35 -8.52 -5.42
CA ALA A 881 33.28 -9.61 -5.13
C ALA A 881 33.47 -10.55 -6.32
N THR A 882 32.41 -10.78 -7.10
CA THR A 882 32.39 -11.72 -8.23
C THR A 882 32.39 -11.03 -9.60
N GLY A 883 32.08 -9.73 -9.64
CA GLY A 883 31.93 -8.93 -10.85
C GLY A 883 30.69 -9.28 -11.69
N LYS A 884 29.83 -10.19 -11.23
CA LYS A 884 28.64 -10.69 -11.94
C LYS A 884 27.43 -9.80 -11.68
N GLU A 885 26.56 -9.68 -12.67
CA GLU A 885 25.22 -9.13 -12.46
C GLU A 885 24.34 -10.11 -11.69
N VAL A 886 23.61 -9.59 -10.72
CA VAL A 886 22.63 -10.30 -9.91
C VAL A 886 21.28 -9.62 -10.11
N LEU A 887 20.26 -10.45 -10.36
CA LEU A 887 18.87 -10.03 -10.45
C LEU A 887 18.09 -10.68 -9.30
N ILE A 888 17.39 -9.88 -8.52
CA ILE A 888 16.50 -10.32 -7.46
C ILE A 888 15.07 -10.04 -7.92
N GLU A 889 14.28 -11.09 -8.13
CA GLU A 889 12.85 -10.99 -8.45
C GLU A 889 12.05 -11.23 -7.18
N ILE A 890 11.04 -10.38 -6.93
CA ILE A 890 10.09 -10.65 -5.85
C ILE A 890 9.30 -11.94 -6.15
N PRO A 891 8.79 -12.66 -5.14
CA PRO A 891 7.75 -13.66 -5.41
C PRO A 891 6.50 -12.98 -5.99
N PRO A 892 5.75 -13.64 -6.90
CA PRO A 892 4.42 -13.21 -7.29
C PRO A 892 3.58 -12.88 -6.05
N THR A 893 3.10 -11.64 -5.96
CA THR A 893 2.41 -11.15 -4.76
C THR A 893 1.07 -10.58 -5.18
N LEU A 894 -0.01 -11.18 -4.70
CA LEU A 894 -1.38 -10.70 -4.89
C LEU A 894 -1.98 -10.37 -3.53
N LEU A 895 -2.30 -9.11 -3.32
CA LEU A 895 -3.09 -8.66 -2.19
C LEU A 895 -4.55 -8.58 -2.62
N ILE A 896 -5.43 -9.28 -1.88
CA ILE A 896 -6.88 -9.10 -1.97
C ILE A 896 -7.31 -8.24 -0.79
N THR A 897 -7.93 -7.09 -1.06
CA THR A 897 -8.57 -6.27 -0.03
C THR A 897 -10.07 -6.37 -0.18
N GLY A 898 -10.81 -6.46 0.92
CA GLY A 898 -12.26 -6.61 0.89
C GLY A 898 -12.97 -5.67 1.85
N ILE A 899 -14.16 -5.25 1.45
CA ILE A 899 -15.12 -4.56 2.29
C ILE A 899 -16.43 -5.34 2.33
N GLY A 900 -16.99 -5.53 3.52
CA GLY A 900 -18.21 -6.32 3.74
C GLY A 900 -19.22 -5.57 4.59
N ILE A 901 -20.50 -5.65 4.24
CA ILE A 901 -21.57 -5.03 5.05
C ILE A 901 -21.81 -5.88 6.29
N VAL A 902 -21.73 -5.26 7.47
CA VAL A 902 -22.22 -5.82 8.73
C VAL A 902 -23.64 -5.30 8.94
N THR A 903 -24.63 -6.19 9.07
CA THR A 903 -26.05 -5.78 9.15
C THR A 903 -26.40 -5.15 10.51
N ASP A 904 -25.78 -5.63 11.60
CA ASP A 904 -25.94 -5.11 12.96
C ASP A 904 -24.60 -5.14 13.71
N VAL A 905 -24.00 -3.97 13.93
CA VAL A 905 -22.72 -3.83 14.65
C VAL A 905 -22.77 -4.33 16.10
N SER A 906 -23.96 -4.47 16.70
CA SER A 906 -24.11 -5.07 18.04
C SER A 906 -23.92 -6.59 18.06
N ARG A 907 -23.89 -7.23 16.87
CA ARG A 907 -23.68 -8.67 16.68
C ARG A 907 -22.26 -9.02 16.25
N CYS A 908 -21.39 -8.03 16.08
CA CYS A 908 -20.00 -8.28 15.73
C CYS A 908 -19.33 -9.24 16.73
N ALA A 909 -18.50 -10.14 16.21
CA ALA A 909 -17.66 -11.03 17.00
C ALA A 909 -16.19 -10.59 16.89
N THR A 910 -15.42 -10.90 17.93
CA THR A 910 -13.97 -10.75 17.95
C THR A 910 -13.35 -12.08 18.36
N MET A 911 -12.09 -12.32 17.99
CA MET A 911 -11.44 -13.61 18.20
C MET A 911 -11.03 -13.94 19.64
N ASP A 912 -10.95 -12.95 20.54
CA ASP A 912 -10.62 -13.21 21.94
C ASP A 912 -11.69 -14.08 22.61
N LEU A 913 -11.26 -15.14 23.29
CA LEU A 913 -12.17 -15.99 24.05
C LEU A 913 -12.89 -15.18 25.13
N LYS A 914 -14.21 -15.32 25.17
CA LYS A 914 -15.07 -14.73 26.21
C LYS A 914 -15.07 -15.60 27.47
N PRO A 915 -15.22 -15.03 28.68
CA PRO A 915 -15.11 -15.74 29.95
C PRO A 915 -16.34 -16.60 30.28
N VAL A 916 -16.65 -17.55 29.40
CA VAL A 916 -17.73 -18.52 29.54
C VAL A 916 -17.10 -19.91 29.64
N VAL A 917 -16.78 -20.33 30.86
CA VAL A 917 -16.18 -21.64 31.14
C VAL A 917 -17.13 -22.76 30.70
N GLN A 918 -16.60 -23.89 30.24
CA GLN A 918 -17.32 -25.01 29.61
C GLN A 918 -17.96 -24.69 28.24
N SER A 919 -17.74 -23.50 27.66
CA SER A 919 -18.07 -23.28 26.24
C SER A 919 -17.20 -24.17 25.35
N ARG A 920 -17.77 -24.57 24.20
CA ARG A 920 -17.12 -25.48 23.25
C ARG A 920 -16.42 -24.67 22.16
N LEU A 921 -15.21 -25.11 21.79
CA LEU A 921 -14.54 -24.62 20.58
C LEU A 921 -14.90 -25.54 19.41
N LEU A 922 -15.53 -24.97 18.39
CA LEU A 922 -15.95 -25.67 17.19
C LEU A 922 -15.04 -25.25 16.02
N LEU A 923 -14.53 -26.24 15.28
CA LEU A 923 -13.95 -26.05 13.96
C LEU A 923 -15.04 -26.27 12.92
N ILE A 924 -15.38 -25.22 12.18
CA ILE A 924 -16.34 -25.26 11.07
C ILE A 924 -15.57 -25.04 9.79
N GLY A 925 -15.67 -25.93 8.81
CA GLY A 925 -14.88 -25.80 7.60
C GLY A 925 -15.50 -26.41 6.36
N ALA A 926 -15.02 -25.94 5.21
CA ALA A 926 -15.27 -26.52 3.90
C ALA A 926 -14.89 -28.02 3.87
N SER A 927 -15.82 -28.89 3.44
CA SER A 927 -15.53 -30.32 3.33
C SER A 927 -14.40 -30.59 2.35
N GLY A 928 -13.42 -31.41 2.74
CA GLY A 928 -12.21 -31.68 1.96
C GLY A 928 -11.10 -30.62 2.11
N ALA A 929 -11.42 -29.44 2.66
CA ALA A 929 -10.43 -28.57 3.28
C ALA A 929 -10.18 -29.00 4.74
N SER A 930 -11.22 -29.53 5.41
CA SER A 930 -11.11 -30.35 6.62
C SER A 930 -10.76 -31.81 6.27
N ARG A 931 -9.92 -32.41 7.13
CA ARG A 931 -9.38 -33.78 7.05
C ARG A 931 -10.42 -34.84 6.66
N ASP A 932 -10.40 -35.30 5.41
CA ASP A 932 -10.89 -36.64 5.10
C ASP A 932 -9.97 -37.65 5.79
N ARG A 933 -10.54 -38.37 6.77
CA ARG A 933 -9.84 -39.25 7.73
C ARG A 933 -9.43 -40.61 7.16
N SER A 934 -9.53 -40.80 5.84
CA SER A 934 -9.25 -42.08 5.17
C SER A 934 -8.16 -42.01 4.08
N LEU A 935 -7.65 -40.81 3.76
CA LEU A 935 -6.73 -40.58 2.64
C LEU A 935 -5.36 -40.08 3.12
N PRO A 936 -4.27 -40.38 2.37
CA PRO A 936 -2.94 -39.81 2.64
C PRO A 936 -3.01 -38.27 2.64
N ALA A 937 -2.09 -37.62 3.36
CA ALA A 937 -2.04 -36.17 3.57
C ALA A 937 -2.47 -35.37 2.31
N VAL A 938 -3.67 -34.79 2.36
CA VAL A 938 -4.22 -33.96 1.29
C VAL A 938 -3.23 -32.83 1.01
N SER A 939 -2.92 -32.57 -0.26
CA SER A 939 -1.93 -31.55 -0.60
C SER A 939 -2.48 -30.15 -0.29
N ARG A 940 -1.59 -29.17 -0.09
CA ARG A 940 -1.99 -27.75 0.04
C ARG A 940 -2.82 -27.28 -1.18
N HIS A 941 -2.52 -27.85 -2.35
CA HIS A 941 -3.23 -27.56 -3.59
C HIS A 941 -4.70 -27.99 -3.52
N ASP A 942 -4.94 -29.23 -3.10
CA ASP A 942 -6.29 -29.79 -2.98
C ASP A 942 -7.13 -29.04 -1.94
N ARG A 943 -6.52 -28.59 -0.83
CA ARG A 943 -7.21 -27.78 0.18
C ARG A 943 -7.69 -26.44 -0.37
N CYS A 944 -6.86 -25.75 -1.15
CA CYS A 944 -7.25 -24.47 -1.77
C CYS A 944 -8.42 -24.65 -2.75
N LEU A 945 -8.39 -25.72 -3.55
CA LEU A 945 -9.49 -26.05 -4.47
C LEU A 945 -10.77 -26.43 -3.72
N ALA A 946 -10.67 -27.21 -2.65
CA ALA A 946 -11.81 -27.57 -1.81
C ALA A 946 -12.41 -26.34 -1.12
N ALA A 947 -11.57 -25.47 -0.54
CA ALA A 947 -12.00 -24.22 0.07
C ALA A 947 -12.71 -23.32 -0.94
N CYS A 948 -12.19 -23.14 -2.15
CA CYS A 948 -12.89 -22.38 -3.17
C CYS A 948 -14.29 -22.96 -3.46
N ARG A 949 -14.40 -24.29 -3.65
CA ARG A 949 -15.69 -24.93 -3.96
C ARG A 949 -16.72 -24.85 -2.83
N ASN A 950 -16.28 -25.01 -1.59
CA ASN A 950 -17.14 -25.27 -0.44
C ASN A 950 -17.17 -24.13 0.60
N GLY A 951 -16.16 -23.26 0.59
CA GLY A 951 -15.99 -22.11 1.47
C GLY A 951 -17.16 -21.12 1.47
N PRO A 952 -17.84 -20.83 0.34
CA PRO A 952 -19.03 -19.98 0.36
C PRO A 952 -20.16 -20.54 1.24
N THR A 953 -20.28 -21.87 1.34
CA THR A 953 -21.27 -22.51 2.23
C THR A 953 -20.88 -22.32 3.69
N ALA A 954 -19.60 -22.54 4.02
CA ALA A 954 -19.08 -22.32 5.37
C ALA A 954 -19.23 -20.85 5.80
N ALA A 955 -18.90 -19.90 4.92
CA ALA A 955 -19.06 -18.47 5.16
C ALA A 955 -20.50 -18.07 5.51
N ARG A 956 -21.49 -18.52 4.72
CA ARG A 956 -22.92 -18.27 5.01
C ARG A 956 -23.37 -18.86 6.34
N LEU A 957 -22.91 -20.06 6.67
CA LEU A 957 -23.26 -20.73 7.92
C LEU A 957 -22.67 -19.99 9.12
N VAL A 958 -21.39 -19.61 9.05
CA VAL A 958 -20.70 -18.86 10.12
C VAL A 958 -21.33 -17.49 10.32
N ALA A 959 -21.57 -16.73 9.25
CA ALA A 959 -22.25 -15.44 9.32
C ALA A 959 -23.62 -15.56 10.01
N ARG A 960 -24.41 -16.58 9.65
CA ARG A 960 -25.70 -16.86 10.30
C ARG A 960 -25.55 -17.21 11.78
N ILE A 961 -24.55 -18.00 12.17
CA ILE A 961 -24.29 -18.36 13.58
C ILE A 961 -23.95 -17.12 14.41
N ILE A 962 -23.19 -16.18 13.85
CA ILE A 962 -22.83 -14.90 14.47
C ILE A 962 -24.08 -14.01 14.59
N GLU A 963 -24.85 -13.86 13.51
CA GLU A 963 -26.08 -13.04 13.48
C GLU A 963 -27.12 -13.50 14.52
N GLU A 964 -27.29 -14.81 14.68
CA GLU A 964 -28.17 -15.41 15.69
C GLU A 964 -27.65 -15.26 17.14
N GLY A 965 -26.41 -14.79 17.31
CA GLY A 965 -25.76 -14.61 18.61
C GLY A 965 -25.36 -15.93 19.27
N TRP A 966 -25.08 -16.99 18.49
CA TRP A 966 -24.64 -18.28 19.03
C TRP A 966 -23.12 -18.37 19.16
N ALA A 967 -22.36 -17.56 18.42
CA ALA A 967 -20.92 -17.44 18.59
C ALA A 967 -20.57 -16.37 19.64
N LEU A 968 -19.68 -16.71 20.58
CA LEU A 968 -19.07 -15.79 21.54
C LEU A 968 -17.79 -15.14 20.99
N ALA A 969 -17.05 -15.92 20.21
CA ALA A 969 -15.81 -15.51 19.55
C ALA A 969 -15.71 -16.26 18.21
N ALA A 970 -15.06 -15.64 17.24
CA ALA A 970 -14.83 -16.20 15.91
C ALA A 970 -13.44 -15.82 15.44
N HIS A 971 -12.73 -16.75 14.80
CA HIS A 971 -11.39 -16.54 14.26
C HIS A 971 -11.16 -17.43 13.04
N ASP A 972 -10.35 -16.97 12.10
CA ASP A 972 -9.94 -17.72 10.92
C ASP A 972 -8.79 -18.72 11.23
N CYS A 973 -8.44 -19.58 10.26
CA CYS A 973 -7.33 -20.54 10.38
C CYS A 973 -6.33 -20.35 9.22
N SER A 974 -5.45 -19.35 9.36
CA SER A 974 -4.47 -18.91 8.37
C SER A 974 -3.04 -19.41 8.70
N GLU A 975 -2.03 -18.52 8.70
CA GLU A 975 -0.61 -18.86 8.82
C GLU A 975 -0.29 -19.62 10.12
N GLY A 976 0.46 -20.72 10.00
CA GLY A 976 0.82 -21.55 11.14
C GLY A 976 -0.30 -22.48 11.63
N GLY A 977 -1.50 -22.36 11.07
CA GLY A 977 -2.59 -23.33 11.18
C GLY A 977 -3.36 -23.31 12.50
N LEU A 978 -4.16 -24.36 12.69
CA LEU A 978 -5.15 -24.48 13.76
C LEU A 978 -4.63 -24.10 15.16
N LEU A 979 -3.44 -24.57 15.53
CA LEU A 979 -2.92 -24.38 16.88
C LEU A 979 -2.41 -22.95 17.12
N VAL A 980 -1.95 -22.27 16.07
CA VAL A 980 -1.57 -20.85 16.13
C VAL A 980 -2.84 -20.01 16.33
N ALA A 981 -3.88 -20.22 15.52
CA ALA A 981 -5.16 -19.53 15.68
C ALA A 981 -5.73 -19.71 17.11
N VAL A 982 -5.72 -20.94 17.64
CA VAL A 982 -6.11 -21.20 19.05
C VAL A 982 -5.25 -20.44 20.05
N ALA A 983 -3.93 -20.40 19.84
CA ALA A 983 -3.03 -19.68 20.72
C ALA A 983 -3.27 -18.17 20.68
N GLU A 984 -3.56 -17.61 19.50
CA GLU A 984 -3.92 -16.20 19.34
C GLU A 984 -5.22 -15.87 20.07
N MET A 985 -6.26 -16.72 19.98
CA MET A 985 -7.52 -16.53 20.74
C MET A 985 -7.27 -16.47 22.26
N LEU A 986 -6.37 -17.32 22.78
CA LEU A 986 -5.95 -17.34 24.18
C LEU A 986 -5.11 -16.11 24.56
N ILE A 987 -4.17 -15.71 23.71
CA ILE A 987 -3.33 -14.51 23.89
C ILE A 987 -4.23 -13.27 23.96
N ALA A 988 -5.18 -13.15 23.03
CA ALA A 988 -6.10 -12.03 22.95
C ALA A 988 -7.01 -11.92 24.19
N ALA A 989 -7.46 -13.07 24.72
CA ALA A 989 -8.28 -13.13 25.93
C ALA A 989 -7.50 -12.83 27.22
N ALA A 990 -6.17 -12.97 27.20
CA ALA A 990 -5.35 -12.77 28.38
C ALA A 990 -5.41 -11.32 28.89
N SER A 991 -5.55 -11.16 30.20
CA SER A 991 -5.52 -9.85 30.85
C SER A 991 -4.59 -9.89 32.08
N ASP A 992 -3.98 -8.76 32.40
CA ASP A 992 -3.16 -8.59 33.60
C ASP A 992 -4.00 -8.14 34.82
N GLY A 993 -5.34 -8.21 34.72
CA GLY A 993 -6.32 -7.75 35.72
C GLY A 993 -7.05 -8.86 36.50
N GLU A 994 -8.15 -8.53 37.19
CA GLU A 994 -8.91 -9.42 38.09
C GLU A 994 -9.80 -10.49 37.39
N GLN A 995 -9.77 -10.57 36.05
CA GLN A 995 -10.56 -11.56 35.29
C GLN A 995 -10.01 -12.99 35.51
N PRO A 996 -10.86 -14.02 35.50
CA PRO A 996 -10.40 -15.41 35.60
C PRO A 996 -9.48 -15.74 34.42
N ALA A 997 -8.36 -16.41 34.70
CA ALA A 997 -7.47 -16.90 33.65
C ALA A 997 -8.21 -17.95 32.81
N LEU A 998 -8.36 -17.68 31.51
CA LEU A 998 -8.99 -18.60 30.57
C LEU A 998 -7.92 -19.47 29.90
N GLY A 999 -8.14 -20.78 29.93
CA GLY A 999 -7.36 -21.77 29.21
C GLY A 999 -8.25 -22.56 28.27
N LEU A 1000 -7.63 -23.43 27.48
CA LEU A 1000 -8.35 -24.30 26.56
C LEU A 1000 -7.81 -25.72 26.65
N THR A 1001 -8.70 -26.71 26.73
CA THR A 1001 -8.35 -28.11 26.49
C THR A 1001 -8.71 -28.49 25.07
N LEU A 1002 -7.74 -29.01 24.31
CA LEU A 1002 -7.94 -29.64 23.01
C LEU A 1002 -7.72 -31.16 23.14
N ASP A 1003 -8.60 -31.96 22.54
CA ASP A 1003 -8.44 -33.42 22.49
C ASP A 1003 -8.08 -33.88 21.08
N LEU A 1004 -6.88 -34.44 20.92
CA LEU A 1004 -6.43 -34.91 19.61
C LEU A 1004 -7.24 -36.08 19.08
N ARG A 1005 -7.97 -36.81 19.94
CA ARG A 1005 -8.86 -37.89 19.50
C ARG A 1005 -10.05 -37.35 18.73
N ASP A 1006 -10.57 -36.19 19.13
CA ASP A 1006 -11.66 -35.51 18.44
C ASP A 1006 -11.21 -34.98 17.07
N LEU A 1007 -9.91 -34.65 16.95
CA LEU A 1007 -9.26 -34.27 15.70
C LEU A 1007 -8.90 -35.46 14.80
N ALA A 1008 -8.50 -36.61 15.38
CA ALA A 1008 -8.08 -37.83 14.68
C ALA A 1008 -9.25 -38.72 14.21
N GLY A 1009 -10.42 -38.62 14.85
CA GLY A 1009 -11.62 -39.40 14.51
C GLY A 1009 -11.67 -40.82 15.09
N THR A 1010 -12.63 -41.63 14.61
CA THR A 1010 -13.09 -42.86 15.29
C THR A 1010 -12.10 -44.03 15.27
N ASN A 1011 -11.02 -43.97 14.48
CA ASN A 1011 -9.99 -45.02 14.41
C ASN A 1011 -8.64 -44.49 14.93
N PHE A 1012 -8.50 -44.43 16.26
CA PHE A 1012 -7.31 -43.90 16.91
C PHE A 1012 -6.15 -44.93 16.90
N SER A 1013 -5.19 -44.76 15.99
CA SER A 1013 -3.91 -45.50 15.95
C SER A 1013 -2.71 -44.60 16.24
N GLU A 1014 -1.53 -45.18 16.50
CA GLU A 1014 -0.29 -44.42 16.72
C GLU A 1014 0.09 -43.57 15.49
N GLU A 1015 -0.09 -44.13 14.28
CA GLU A 1015 0.08 -43.39 13.02
C GLU A 1015 -0.93 -42.24 12.87
N SER A 1016 -2.19 -42.48 13.25
CA SER A 1016 -3.24 -41.45 13.22
C SER A 1016 -2.95 -40.33 14.21
N CYS A 1017 -2.32 -40.64 15.35
CA CYS A 1017 -1.87 -39.66 16.33
C CYS A 1017 -0.73 -38.77 15.78
N VAL A 1018 0.29 -39.36 15.14
CA VAL A 1018 1.38 -38.59 14.51
C VAL A 1018 0.86 -37.70 13.37
N ALA A 1019 -0.08 -38.19 12.56
CA ALA A 1019 -0.74 -37.39 11.53
C ALA A 1019 -1.60 -36.26 12.15
N ALA A 1020 -2.30 -36.54 13.25
CA ALA A 1020 -3.07 -35.55 13.99
C ALA A 1020 -2.18 -34.44 14.56
N GLN A 1021 -1.01 -34.78 15.13
CA GLN A 1021 -0.01 -33.83 15.62
C GLN A 1021 0.51 -32.92 14.51
N ARG A 1022 0.80 -33.47 13.32
CA ARG A 1022 1.32 -32.70 12.18
C ARG A 1022 0.31 -31.67 11.70
N GLY A 1023 -0.94 -32.08 11.47
CA GLY A 1023 -1.93 -31.13 10.98
C GLY A 1023 -2.54 -30.20 12.04
N LEU A 1024 -1.99 -30.15 13.25
CA LEU A 1024 -2.22 -29.01 14.15
C LEU A 1024 -1.65 -27.71 13.57
N PHE A 1025 -0.66 -27.82 12.68
CA PHE A 1025 0.04 -26.72 12.04
C PHE A 1025 -0.25 -26.61 10.54
N ASP A 1026 -1.18 -27.42 10.02
CA ASP A 1026 -1.64 -27.28 8.65
C ASP A 1026 -2.49 -26.01 8.55
N GLU A 1027 -2.20 -25.18 7.55
CA GLU A 1027 -3.09 -24.08 7.14
C GLU A 1027 -4.39 -24.66 6.57
N LEU A 1028 -5.53 -24.10 7.01
CA LEU A 1028 -6.86 -24.62 6.72
C LEU A 1028 -7.73 -23.56 6.00
N PRO A 1029 -7.50 -23.33 4.69
CA PRO A 1029 -8.39 -22.52 3.87
C PRO A 1029 -9.86 -22.99 4.02
N GLY A 1030 -10.80 -22.06 4.00
CA GLY A 1030 -12.23 -22.34 4.17
C GLY A 1030 -12.66 -22.78 5.58
N ALA A 1031 -11.81 -22.67 6.61
CA ALA A 1031 -12.13 -23.05 7.99
C ALA A 1031 -12.16 -21.87 8.98
N TYR A 1032 -12.99 -22.02 10.01
CA TYR A 1032 -13.30 -21.05 11.06
C TYR A 1032 -13.29 -21.73 12.43
N LEU A 1033 -12.83 -21.02 13.44
CA LEU A 1033 -12.92 -21.37 14.85
C LEU A 1033 -14.00 -20.55 15.53
N LEU A 1034 -15.00 -21.21 16.11
CA LEU A 1034 -16.05 -20.55 16.89
C LEU A 1034 -16.04 -21.03 18.34
N GLN A 1035 -15.97 -20.08 19.28
CA GLN A 1035 -16.34 -20.34 20.67
C GLN A 1035 -17.85 -20.26 20.78
N VAL A 1036 -18.51 -21.36 21.18
CA VAL A 1036 -19.97 -21.47 21.24
C VAL A 1036 -20.39 -21.87 22.66
N PRO A 1037 -21.39 -21.21 23.28
CA PRO A 1037 -21.93 -21.65 24.57
C PRO A 1037 -22.42 -23.09 24.46
N ASP A 1038 -22.22 -23.89 25.50
CA ASP A 1038 -22.54 -25.33 25.45
C ASP A 1038 -23.98 -25.62 25.03
N GLN A 1039 -24.93 -24.81 25.49
CA GLN A 1039 -26.36 -24.88 25.15
C GLN A 1039 -26.68 -24.70 23.64
N HIS A 1040 -25.76 -24.11 22.86
CA HIS A 1040 -25.94 -23.85 21.43
C HIS A 1040 -25.08 -24.74 20.54
N ALA A 1041 -24.01 -25.36 21.06
CA ALA A 1041 -23.05 -26.05 20.22
C ALA A 1041 -23.62 -27.28 19.49
N ASP A 1042 -24.51 -28.07 20.10
CA ASP A 1042 -25.19 -29.17 19.36
C ASP A 1042 -26.17 -28.65 18.30
N ARG A 1043 -26.74 -27.47 18.51
CA ARG A 1043 -27.60 -26.82 17.51
C ARG A 1043 -26.77 -26.35 16.31
N VAL A 1044 -25.59 -25.77 16.55
CA VAL A 1044 -24.65 -25.39 15.49
C VAL A 1044 -24.21 -26.62 14.68
N VAL A 1045 -23.80 -27.71 15.35
CA VAL A 1045 -23.38 -28.94 14.66
C VAL A 1045 -24.51 -29.53 13.82
N ARG A 1046 -25.76 -29.52 14.32
CA ARG A 1046 -26.93 -29.94 13.54
C ARG A 1046 -27.20 -29.05 12.33
N LEU A 1047 -27.16 -27.73 12.51
CA LEU A 1047 -27.36 -26.76 11.42
C LEU A 1047 -26.37 -27.00 10.27
N VAL A 1048 -25.08 -27.21 10.58
CA VAL A 1048 -24.06 -27.51 9.58
C VAL A 1048 -24.30 -28.88 8.93
N ALA A 1049 -24.71 -29.89 9.70
CA ALA A 1049 -25.02 -31.21 9.16
C ALA A 1049 -26.21 -31.20 8.18
N GLU A 1050 -27.22 -30.36 8.42
CA GLU A 1050 -28.42 -30.22 7.57
C GLU A 1050 -28.11 -29.65 6.18
N THR A 1051 -27.04 -28.85 6.03
CA THR A 1051 -26.58 -28.38 4.71
C THR A 1051 -25.86 -29.44 3.87
N GLY A 1052 -25.63 -30.63 4.43
CA GLY A 1052 -24.95 -31.74 3.76
C GLY A 1052 -23.44 -31.75 4.03
N ARG A 1053 -22.95 -32.85 4.61
CA ARG A 1053 -21.53 -33.05 4.97
C ARG A 1053 -20.56 -33.04 3.80
N SER A 1054 -21.05 -33.09 2.56
CA SER A 1054 -20.24 -32.95 1.35
C SER A 1054 -19.80 -31.50 1.08
N ALA A 1055 -20.44 -30.52 1.72
CA ALA A 1055 -20.14 -29.10 1.55
C ALA A 1055 -19.49 -28.46 2.79
N CYS A 1056 -19.94 -28.77 4.00
CA CYS A 1056 -19.36 -28.22 5.22
C CYS A 1056 -19.41 -29.23 6.39
N GLU A 1057 -18.44 -29.15 7.29
CA GLU A 1057 -18.36 -29.95 8.51
C GLU A 1057 -18.16 -29.07 9.74
N ALA A 1058 -18.72 -29.51 10.88
CA ALA A 1058 -18.50 -28.89 12.18
C ALA A 1058 -18.04 -29.96 13.18
N THR A 1059 -16.91 -29.72 13.83
CA THR A 1059 -16.33 -30.62 14.83
C THR A 1059 -16.06 -29.86 16.12
N ALA A 1060 -16.52 -30.38 17.26
CA ALA A 1060 -16.09 -29.89 18.56
C ALA A 1060 -14.67 -30.39 18.84
N ILE A 1061 -13.72 -29.48 18.98
CA ILE A 1061 -12.29 -29.80 19.10
C ILE A 1061 -11.71 -29.47 20.48
N GLY A 1062 -12.46 -28.72 21.29
CA GLY A 1062 -12.00 -28.33 22.61
C GLY A 1062 -13.04 -27.69 23.50
N THR A 1063 -12.62 -27.37 24.72
CA THR A 1063 -13.46 -26.78 25.77
C THR A 1063 -12.68 -25.70 26.50
N VAL A 1064 -13.32 -24.55 26.72
CA VAL A 1064 -12.77 -23.44 27.50
C VAL A 1064 -12.82 -23.79 28.99
N ILE A 1065 -11.70 -23.61 29.68
CA ILE A 1065 -11.52 -23.98 31.10
C ILE A 1065 -10.98 -22.79 31.89
N GLU A 1066 -11.16 -22.82 33.21
CA GLU A 1066 -10.49 -21.89 34.11
C GLU A 1066 -9.06 -22.41 34.37
N SER A 1067 -8.10 -21.87 33.62
CA SER A 1067 -6.68 -22.29 33.61
C SER A 1067 -5.83 -21.21 32.95
N SER A 1068 -4.52 -21.19 33.21
CA SER A 1068 -3.58 -20.26 32.59
C SER A 1068 -2.75 -20.91 31.47
N ALA A 1069 -3.33 -21.90 30.78
CA ALA A 1069 -2.61 -22.72 29.80
C ALA A 1069 -3.50 -23.31 28.70
N LEU A 1070 -2.87 -23.59 27.57
CA LEU A 1070 -3.35 -24.51 26.54
C LEU A 1070 -2.97 -25.95 26.92
N GLU A 1071 -3.94 -26.85 26.99
CA GLU A 1071 -3.76 -28.26 27.35
C GLU A 1071 -4.17 -29.17 26.18
N LEU A 1072 -3.21 -29.94 25.66
CA LEU A 1072 -3.45 -30.92 24.59
C LEU A 1072 -3.48 -32.33 25.19
N ARG A 1073 -4.60 -33.04 24.98
CA ARG A 1073 -4.85 -34.42 25.43
C ARG A 1073 -4.87 -35.39 24.26
N GLY A 1074 -4.69 -36.68 24.52
CA GLY A 1074 -4.68 -37.72 23.48
C GLY A 1074 -3.31 -37.97 22.84
N VAL A 1075 -2.23 -37.39 23.38
CA VAL A 1075 -0.83 -37.76 23.12
C VAL A 1075 -0.33 -38.74 24.19
N GLN A 1076 0.78 -39.46 23.95
CA GLN A 1076 1.41 -40.35 24.95
C GLN A 1076 1.62 -39.63 26.30
N ASP A 1077 2.03 -38.36 26.26
CA ASP A 1077 2.09 -37.44 27.38
C ASP A 1077 1.31 -36.15 27.08
N SER A 1078 0.45 -35.68 27.99
CA SER A 1078 -0.29 -34.42 27.82
C SER A 1078 0.66 -33.23 27.68
N VAL A 1079 0.47 -32.41 26.65
CA VAL A 1079 1.28 -31.19 26.45
C VAL A 1079 0.56 -30.00 27.06
N LYS A 1080 1.24 -29.28 27.96
CA LYS A 1080 0.73 -28.05 28.58
C LYS A 1080 1.63 -26.87 28.20
N VAL A 1081 1.03 -25.83 27.61
CA VAL A 1081 1.74 -24.61 27.23
C VAL A 1081 1.15 -23.43 28.01
N PRO A 1082 1.90 -22.84 28.96
CA PRO A 1082 1.46 -21.64 29.67
C PRO A 1082 1.16 -20.48 28.72
N ILE A 1083 0.09 -19.73 28.98
CA ILE A 1083 -0.28 -18.56 28.16
C ILE A 1083 0.80 -17.47 28.25
N THR A 1084 1.53 -17.40 29.35
CA THR A 1084 2.71 -16.52 29.50
C THR A 1084 3.80 -16.82 28.48
N ASP A 1085 4.03 -18.11 28.19
CA ASP A 1085 5.02 -18.53 27.20
C ASP A 1085 4.53 -18.17 25.79
N LEU A 1086 3.23 -18.37 25.51
CA LEU A 1086 2.61 -17.99 24.24
C LEU A 1086 2.73 -16.47 24.00
N ARG A 1087 2.37 -15.65 24.99
CA ARG A 1087 2.48 -14.18 24.94
C ARG A 1087 3.93 -13.74 24.73
N ALA A 1088 4.87 -14.31 25.48
CA ALA A 1088 6.29 -13.94 25.37
C ALA A 1088 6.85 -14.25 23.97
N ALA A 1089 6.50 -15.41 23.39
CA ALA A 1089 6.90 -15.77 22.03
C ALA A 1089 6.26 -14.85 20.98
N PHE A 1090 4.95 -14.61 21.08
CA PHE A 1090 4.19 -13.82 20.10
C PHE A 1090 4.56 -12.33 20.10
N LEU A 1091 4.79 -11.75 21.28
CA LEU A 1091 5.07 -10.32 21.42
C LEU A 1091 6.56 -9.99 21.21
N GLY A 1092 7.48 -10.93 21.47
CA GLY A 1092 8.90 -10.62 21.61
C GLY A 1092 9.67 -10.31 20.31
N THR A 1093 9.23 -10.84 19.16
CA THR A 1093 10.05 -10.79 17.92
C THR A 1093 10.15 -9.40 17.30
N LEU A 1094 9.05 -8.64 17.31
CA LEU A 1094 8.95 -7.32 16.67
C LEU A 1094 8.71 -6.20 17.70
N ASP A 1095 9.10 -6.38 18.96
CA ASP A 1095 8.99 -5.35 20.00
C ASP A 1095 10.14 -4.34 19.87
N TRP A 1096 10.02 -3.44 18.87
CA TRP A 1096 11.09 -2.54 18.42
C TRP A 1096 11.08 -1.14 19.01
#